data_AF-A0A3A0F0M2-F1
#
_entry.id   AF-A0A3A0F0M2-F1
#
_cell.length_a   1.000
_cell.length_b   1.000
_cell.length_c   1.000
_cell.angle_alpha   90.00
_cell.angle_beta   90.00
_cell.angle_gamma   90.00
#
_symmetry.space_group_name_H-M   'P 1'
#
loop_
_entity.id
_entity.type
_entity.pdbx_description
1 polymer ?
#
loop_
_entity_poly.entity_id
_entity_poly.type
_entity_poly.pdbx_seq_one_letter_code
_entity_poly.pdbx_strand_id
1 'polypeptide(L)'
;APLLAAGAPAASEAIAPAPPAAATRAPRAPAGAIAGSPIHTRQVGTALVRFWVVFEQRTGRDRFEYHFAASVQNTGGSLLRGALMVSSASAATRVVDACATFGTTPPGTTRDADGRFVVAHERGGAFDPAQLALAIDATPDAALCQDPGRVTLRRLNRAEYDNTVRDLLGTSQRPARNFPADDFGYGFDTIADVLALSPLLFEKAESAARSLVEEALRIYPAPAAARVQGETGTAPCGAASGNAWLLWSECELSVDVVAPAPGSYDVRVRAWHTQAGAEPARMQVRAGAVPYGPEIDVPATSANPGVYVQRMTLPEGGTTVKVAFTNDFYEPPDDRNLYVDWVELYGPIDPPPTSPQIAALRALCDPQVAGRTPCTRTLLQSFVRRAWRRPPATDEVEALVAVANDAAARGADFDRALGVALRAVLASPHFLFRVERDPHPRSAEVHPLSSHELAARLSYFLWSSMPDAELDALADSGAILAPATLAAQVSRMARDPKARGFVDGYAGQWLGTRALDDVNPDYALFPAWDDELKEAMRAETHLFLQEFLTTNADFLSFFDADFTYLNDRLAQHYGLPLPGSATPVRVALPAHGQRGGIFTHGSVLTTLSQPRRTSVVKRGKWALDQILCIDIDPPPAGVEGMLDEPGATGSLRERLAAHRANPECASCHDYLDPIGLGLEHYDAIGAWRTLDEGVAVDATGSFPDGRSFDGAREMAAIVKADLNTPRCLAERMAIYALGRGLGADDEPHLDAITAAFQANGRTLESLVAAIVQSEPFRMRRGDPEDAP
;
A
#
# COMPACT_ATOMS: atom_id res chain seq x y z
N ALA A 1 11.57 20.88 34.61
CA ALA A 1 12.36 20.80 35.85
C ALA A 1 12.88 19.38 36.00
N PRO A 2 14.19 19.13 35.84
CA PRO A 2 14.74 17.76 35.75
C PRO A 2 15.51 17.36 37.03
N LEU A 3 15.62 16.06 37.26
CA LEU A 3 16.59 15.46 38.19
C LEU A 3 17.46 14.46 37.41
N LEU A 4 18.74 14.84 37.30
CA LEU A 4 19.92 14.01 37.04
C LEU A 4 20.20 13.17 38.32
N ALA A 5 21.00 12.09 38.39
CA ALA A 5 22.26 11.78 37.73
C ALA A 5 22.75 10.34 38.04
N ALA A 6 23.78 9.93 37.26
CA ALA A 6 24.86 8.95 37.54
C ALA A 6 24.52 7.45 37.43
N GLY A 7 25.32 6.55 36.83
CA GLY A 7 26.70 6.56 36.33
C GLY A 7 27.26 5.13 36.45
N ALA A 8 27.86 4.60 35.37
CA ALA A 8 28.42 3.26 35.11
C ALA A 8 29.42 2.70 36.19
N PRO A 9 30.02 1.46 36.12
CA PRO A 9 30.19 0.54 34.98
C PRO A 9 30.12 -0.99 35.26
N ALA A 10 30.34 -1.78 34.20
CA ALA A 10 30.51 -3.23 34.20
C ALA A 10 31.87 -3.70 34.77
N ALA A 11 31.88 -4.86 35.45
CA ALA A 11 33.03 -5.76 35.54
C ALA A 11 32.58 -7.16 35.95
N SER A 12 33.25 -8.16 35.38
CA SER A 12 33.06 -9.60 35.55
C SER A 12 33.52 -10.10 36.91
N GLU A 13 32.86 -11.12 37.47
CA GLU A 13 33.56 -12.07 38.34
C GLU A 13 32.90 -13.45 38.33
N ALA A 14 33.78 -14.45 38.27
CA ALA A 14 33.50 -15.86 38.06
C ALA A 14 32.99 -16.56 39.33
N ILE A 15 32.10 -17.55 39.17
CA ILE A 15 31.75 -18.51 40.24
C ILE A 15 32.17 -19.91 39.79
N ALA A 16 33.11 -20.49 40.56
CA ALA A 16 33.59 -21.87 40.45
C ALA A 16 32.59 -22.87 41.08
N PRO A 17 32.68 -24.18 40.76
CA PRO A 17 31.56 -25.12 40.82
C PRO A 17 31.42 -25.85 42.16
N ALA A 18 30.17 -26.24 42.49
CA ALA A 18 29.82 -27.10 43.62
C ALA A 18 30.02 -28.61 43.31
N PRO A 19 30.28 -29.47 44.31
CA PRO A 19 30.68 -30.88 44.15
C PRO A 19 29.50 -31.83 43.85
N PRO A 20 29.76 -33.08 43.37
CA PRO A 20 28.75 -33.93 42.75
C PRO A 20 27.92 -34.71 43.78
N ALA A 21 26.59 -34.65 43.64
CA ALA A 21 25.66 -35.54 44.33
C ALA A 21 25.35 -36.79 43.47
N ALA A 22 25.18 -37.91 44.16
CA ALA A 22 25.15 -39.27 43.64
C ALA A 22 24.10 -39.54 42.53
N ALA A 23 24.49 -40.38 41.59
CA ALA A 23 23.72 -40.81 40.43
C ALA A 23 22.46 -41.61 40.80
N THR A 24 21.29 -40.98 40.73
CA THR A 24 20.04 -41.66 40.38
C THR A 24 19.85 -41.54 38.87
N ARG A 25 19.87 -42.69 38.21
CA ARG A 25 19.81 -42.87 36.76
C ARG A 25 18.45 -42.35 36.24
N ALA A 26 18.44 -41.15 35.64
CA ALA A 26 17.32 -40.65 34.86
C ALA A 26 17.07 -41.56 33.63
N PRO A 27 15.82 -41.73 33.18
CA PRO A 27 15.54 -42.44 31.94
C PRO A 27 16.20 -41.69 30.78
N ARG A 28 16.99 -42.44 30.00
CA ARG A 28 17.62 -41.97 28.76
C ARG A 28 16.52 -41.46 27.83
N ALA A 29 16.62 -40.21 27.36
CA ALA A 29 15.87 -39.76 26.19
C ALA A 29 16.14 -40.72 25.02
N PRO A 30 15.12 -41.12 24.22
CA PRO A 30 15.38 -41.94 23.06
C PRO A 30 16.03 -41.06 21.99
N ALA A 31 17.35 -41.19 21.85
CA ALA A 31 18.05 -40.84 20.63
C ALA A 31 17.59 -41.82 19.53
N GLY A 32 16.93 -41.30 18.50
CA GLY A 32 16.52 -42.08 17.34
C GLY A 32 15.67 -41.26 16.40
N ALA A 33 16.31 -40.65 15.40
CA ALA A 33 15.63 -40.42 14.13
C ALA A 33 14.96 -41.72 13.71
N ILE A 34 13.68 -41.67 13.31
CA ILE A 34 12.95 -42.83 12.81
C ILE A 34 13.60 -43.23 11.47
N ALA A 35 14.65 -44.03 11.53
CA ALA A 35 15.38 -44.53 10.37
C ALA A 35 14.66 -45.78 9.84
N GLY A 36 13.78 -45.59 8.86
CA GLY A 36 13.07 -46.67 8.17
C GLY A 36 11.90 -46.17 7.33
N SER A 37 11.57 -46.91 6.26
CA SER A 37 10.36 -46.67 5.47
C SER A 37 9.10 -46.85 6.33
N PRO A 38 8.05 -46.03 6.14
CA PRO A 38 6.81 -46.17 6.88
C PRO A 38 6.17 -47.54 6.62
N ILE A 39 5.64 -48.17 7.67
CA ILE A 39 4.95 -49.47 7.57
C ILE A 39 3.56 -49.34 6.93
N HIS A 40 2.99 -48.14 6.98
CA HIS A 40 1.75 -47.80 6.30
C HIS A 40 1.77 -46.31 5.93
N THR A 41 1.29 -46.01 4.73
CA THR A 41 1.08 -44.63 4.28
C THR A 41 -0.33 -44.55 3.72
N ARG A 42 -1.08 -43.54 4.13
CA ARG A 42 -2.46 -43.35 3.71
C ARG A 42 -2.76 -41.90 3.43
N GLN A 43 -3.47 -41.67 2.34
CA GLN A 43 -4.03 -40.37 2.03
C GLN A 43 -5.42 -40.22 2.66
N VAL A 44 -5.63 -39.11 3.38
CA VAL A 44 -6.90 -38.77 4.02
C VAL A 44 -7.22 -37.32 3.63
N GLY A 45 -8.19 -37.15 2.72
CA GLY A 45 -8.40 -35.86 2.05
C GLY A 45 -7.13 -35.42 1.30
N THR A 46 -6.67 -34.20 1.54
CA THR A 46 -5.41 -33.67 1.00
C THR A 46 -4.19 -33.99 1.86
N ALA A 47 -4.33 -34.67 3.00
CA ALA A 47 -3.21 -34.99 3.88
C ALA A 47 -2.67 -36.41 3.61
N LEU A 48 -1.35 -36.55 3.64
CA LEU A 48 -0.63 -37.81 3.62
C LEU A 48 -0.17 -38.17 5.04
N VAL A 49 -0.71 -39.26 5.57
CA VAL A 49 -0.39 -39.77 6.90
C VAL A 49 0.54 -40.97 6.77
N ARG A 50 1.65 -40.98 7.53
CA ARG A 50 2.63 -42.08 7.53
C ARG A 50 2.76 -42.65 8.94
N PHE A 51 2.89 -43.98 9.05
CA PHE A 51 2.99 -44.70 10.32
C PHE A 51 4.30 -45.48 10.41
N TRP A 52 4.88 -45.52 11.61
CA TRP A 52 6.08 -46.29 11.93
C TRP A 52 5.88 -47.08 13.21
N VAL A 53 6.40 -48.31 13.24
CA VAL A 53 6.54 -49.07 14.49
C VAL A 53 7.69 -48.45 15.28
N VAL A 54 7.41 -48.01 16.50
CA VAL A 54 8.41 -47.45 17.40
C VAL A 54 9.08 -48.56 18.20
N PHE A 55 8.31 -49.51 18.70
CA PHE A 55 8.81 -50.76 19.28
C PHE A 55 7.69 -51.81 19.43
N GLU A 56 8.10 -53.07 19.55
CA GLU A 56 7.25 -54.23 19.82
C GLU A 56 7.55 -54.76 21.22
N GLN A 57 6.51 -55.03 22.01
CA GLN A 57 6.64 -55.60 23.35
C GLN A 57 5.76 -56.83 23.50
N ARG A 58 6.32 -57.91 24.06
CA ARG A 58 5.55 -59.09 24.46
C ARG A 58 4.96 -58.87 25.85
N THR A 59 3.64 -58.75 25.96
CA THR A 59 2.93 -58.48 27.23
C THR A 59 2.28 -59.71 27.87
N GLY A 60 2.40 -60.88 27.24
CA GLY A 60 1.93 -62.16 27.80
C GLY A 60 2.56 -63.39 27.14
N ARG A 61 2.11 -64.59 27.56
CA ARG A 61 2.62 -65.86 27.00
C ARG A 61 2.36 -65.95 25.49
N ASP A 62 1.23 -65.43 25.02
CA ASP A 62 0.81 -65.48 23.62
C ASP A 62 0.30 -64.13 23.09
N ARG A 63 0.71 -62.99 23.70
CA ARG A 63 0.26 -61.64 23.32
C ARG A 63 1.45 -60.71 23.03
N PHE A 64 1.37 -60.02 21.90
CA PHE A 64 2.31 -58.98 21.47
C PHE A 64 1.58 -57.64 21.34
N GLU A 65 2.25 -56.55 21.71
CA GLU A 65 1.78 -55.18 21.57
C GLU A 65 2.76 -54.41 20.68
N TYR A 66 2.21 -53.82 19.63
CA TYR A 66 2.94 -52.94 18.72
C TYR A 66 2.60 -51.50 19.05
N HIS A 67 3.63 -50.68 19.27
CA HIS A 67 3.50 -49.25 19.56
C HIS A 67 3.90 -48.45 18.33
N PHE A 68 3.05 -47.50 17.92
CA PHE A 68 3.22 -46.76 16.67
C PHE A 68 3.35 -45.25 16.87
N ALA A 69 4.10 -44.62 15.98
CA ALA A 69 4.12 -43.17 15.76
C ALA A 69 3.52 -42.87 14.37
N ALA A 70 2.93 -41.68 14.23
CA ALA A 70 2.38 -41.22 12.96
C ALA A 70 2.84 -39.79 12.67
N SER A 71 3.08 -39.47 11.39
CA SER A 71 3.28 -38.10 10.92
C SER A 71 2.13 -37.72 9.99
N VAL A 72 1.71 -36.46 10.03
CA VAL A 72 0.75 -35.91 9.07
C VAL A 72 1.48 -34.88 8.23
N GLN A 73 1.55 -35.12 6.92
CA GLN A 73 2.05 -34.16 5.95
C GLN A 73 0.85 -33.65 5.14
N ASN A 74 0.59 -32.35 5.13
CA ASN A 74 -0.39 -31.84 4.19
C ASN A 74 0.18 -31.92 2.76
N THR A 75 -0.58 -32.51 1.83
CA THR A 75 -0.24 -32.66 0.41
C THR A 75 -1.19 -31.89 -0.51
N GLY A 76 -2.08 -31.03 0.03
CA GLY A 76 -2.96 -30.14 -0.76
C GLY A 76 -3.64 -29.03 0.06
N GLY A 77 -3.89 -27.90 -0.59
CA GLY A 77 -3.89 -26.57 0.02
C GLY A 77 -5.09 -26.06 0.81
N SER A 78 -6.04 -26.87 1.31
CA SER A 78 -7.27 -26.28 1.88
C SER A 78 -7.77 -26.75 3.24
N LEU A 79 -7.11 -27.66 3.96
CA LEU A 79 -7.61 -28.06 5.29
C LEU A 79 -6.61 -27.96 6.43
N LEU A 80 -5.31 -27.82 6.16
CA LEU A 80 -4.29 -27.77 7.21
C LEU A 80 -3.10 -26.93 6.77
N ARG A 81 -3.17 -25.59 6.89
CA ARG A 81 -1.94 -24.82 7.06
C ARG A 81 -1.43 -25.10 8.48
N GLY A 82 -0.23 -25.68 8.57
CA GLY A 82 0.41 -26.13 9.81
C GLY A 82 1.07 -27.49 9.61
N ALA A 83 2.34 -27.50 9.19
CA ALA A 83 3.14 -28.72 9.23
C ALA A 83 3.40 -29.09 10.70
N LEU A 84 2.67 -30.07 11.25
CA LEU A 84 3.04 -30.68 12.52
C LEU A 84 3.88 -31.95 12.24
N MET A 85 5.20 -31.81 12.32
CA MET A 85 6.08 -32.95 12.53
C MET A 85 5.80 -33.49 13.94
N VAL A 86 5.00 -34.56 14.05
CA VAL A 86 4.76 -35.24 15.32
C VAL A 86 6.03 -36.01 15.69
N SER A 87 6.89 -35.39 16.49
CA SER A 87 8.11 -36.01 17.02
C SER A 87 8.21 -35.89 18.55
N SER A 88 7.15 -36.19 19.30
CA SER A 88 7.29 -36.67 20.70
C SER A 88 5.95 -37.02 21.34
N ALA A 89 5.99 -37.96 22.28
CA ALA A 89 4.88 -38.59 22.99
C ALA A 89 4.22 -37.71 24.07
N SER A 90 4.18 -36.39 23.92
CA SER A 90 3.61 -35.49 24.95
C SER A 90 2.80 -34.32 24.41
N ALA A 91 2.46 -34.30 23.12
CA ALA A 91 1.54 -33.32 22.57
C ALA A 91 0.18 -33.97 22.30
N ALA A 92 -0.83 -33.59 23.07
CA ALA A 92 -2.22 -33.73 22.63
C ALA A 92 -2.35 -33.04 21.27
N THR A 93 -3.02 -33.72 20.32
CA THR A 93 -3.26 -33.25 18.96
C THR A 93 -4.02 -31.92 18.98
N ARG A 94 -3.31 -30.80 18.88
CA ARG A 94 -3.90 -29.49 18.61
C ARG A 94 -3.44 -29.08 17.22
N VAL A 95 -4.35 -29.18 16.26
CA VAL A 95 -4.25 -28.46 15.00
C VAL A 95 -5.46 -27.56 14.96
N VAL A 96 -5.20 -26.25 14.85
CA VAL A 96 -6.18 -25.15 14.85
C VAL A 96 -7.06 -25.10 16.12
N ASP A 97 -6.59 -24.44 17.19
CA ASP A 97 -7.53 -23.87 18.18
C ASP A 97 -8.38 -22.86 17.38
N ALA A 98 -9.61 -23.08 16.88
CA ALA A 98 -10.74 -23.70 17.56
C ALA A 98 -11.79 -24.39 16.63
N CYS A 99 -11.54 -24.62 15.34
CA CYS A 99 -12.62 -24.90 14.38
C CYS A 99 -12.79 -26.36 13.92
N ALA A 100 -11.93 -27.31 14.31
CA ALA A 100 -12.07 -28.72 13.93
C ALA A 100 -11.49 -29.70 14.97
N THR A 101 -12.24 -30.75 15.33
CA THR A 101 -11.72 -31.88 16.11
C THR A 101 -11.22 -32.99 15.18
N PHE A 102 -9.98 -33.47 15.37
CA PHE A 102 -9.58 -34.75 14.81
C PHE A 102 -10.34 -35.88 15.52
N GLY A 103 -11.14 -36.63 14.75
CA GLY A 103 -11.80 -37.85 15.21
C GLY A 103 -10.82 -38.89 15.78
N THR A 104 -11.33 -39.68 16.72
CA THR A 104 -10.69 -40.61 17.67
C THR A 104 -9.60 -41.59 17.17
N THR A 105 -8.96 -42.26 18.15
CA THR A 105 -8.05 -43.42 18.03
C THR A 105 -8.39 -44.32 16.82
N PRO A 106 -7.44 -44.64 15.92
CA PRO A 106 -7.68 -45.49 14.75
C PRO A 106 -8.47 -46.76 15.13
N PRO A 107 -9.48 -47.20 14.37
CA PRO A 107 -10.27 -48.37 14.69
C PRO A 107 -9.39 -49.60 14.92
N GLY A 108 -9.64 -50.34 16.00
CA GLY A 108 -8.81 -51.50 16.38
C GLY A 108 -7.52 -51.14 17.12
N THR A 109 -7.32 -49.87 17.48
CA THR A 109 -6.16 -49.42 18.29
C THR A 109 -6.62 -48.81 19.63
N THR A 110 -5.72 -48.73 20.60
CA THR A 110 -5.90 -48.04 21.90
C THR A 110 -4.76 -47.06 22.15
N ARG A 111 -4.81 -46.25 23.22
CA ARG A 111 -3.66 -45.42 23.63
C ARG A 111 -3.01 -45.95 24.90
N ASP A 112 -1.68 -46.03 24.94
CA ASP A 112 -0.93 -46.33 26.17
C ASP A 112 -0.78 -45.09 27.08
N ALA A 113 -0.14 -45.28 28.24
CA ALA A 113 0.09 -44.23 29.22
C ALA A 113 0.99 -43.07 28.71
N ASP A 114 1.77 -43.32 27.66
CA ASP A 114 2.59 -42.32 26.97
C ASP A 114 1.86 -41.72 25.74
N GLY A 115 0.57 -42.02 25.56
CA GLY A 115 -0.25 -41.50 24.47
C GLY A 115 0.03 -42.10 23.08
N ARG A 116 0.85 -43.16 22.97
CA ARG A 116 1.12 -43.83 21.68
C ARG A 116 -0.02 -44.76 21.30
N PHE A 117 -0.21 -44.98 20.00
CA PHE A 117 -1.19 -45.95 19.51
C PHE A 117 -0.68 -47.37 19.76
N VAL A 118 -1.53 -48.24 20.31
CA VAL A 118 -1.24 -49.63 20.64
C VAL A 118 -2.21 -50.56 19.94
N VAL A 119 -1.66 -51.60 19.31
CA VAL A 119 -2.41 -52.74 18.77
C VAL A 119 -1.91 -54.02 19.41
N ALA A 120 -2.82 -54.75 20.07
CA ALA A 120 -2.53 -56.04 20.69
C ALA A 120 -2.94 -57.19 19.74
N HIS A 121 -2.09 -58.19 19.57
CA HIS A 121 -2.36 -59.39 18.75
C HIS A 121 -1.98 -60.68 19.49
N GLU A 122 -2.69 -61.78 19.20
CA GLU A 122 -2.36 -63.12 19.68
C GLU A 122 -1.38 -63.85 18.76
N ARG A 123 -0.57 -64.75 19.33
CA ARG A 123 0.52 -65.46 18.66
C ARG A 123 0.00 -66.33 17.51
N GLY A 124 0.32 -65.94 16.27
CA GLY A 124 -0.03 -66.67 15.04
C GLY A 124 -0.77 -65.82 14.00
N GLY A 125 -1.30 -64.66 14.39
CA GLY A 125 -1.81 -63.65 13.46
C GLY A 125 -0.71 -62.64 13.12
N ALA A 126 -0.44 -62.41 11.84
CA ALA A 126 0.37 -61.26 11.42
C ALA A 126 -0.45 -59.97 11.64
N PHE A 127 0.19 -58.91 12.13
CA PHE A 127 -0.40 -57.58 12.16
C PHE A 127 -0.75 -57.13 10.73
N ASP A 128 -2.00 -56.72 10.50
CA ASP A 128 -2.46 -56.16 9.22
C ASP A 128 -2.36 -54.62 9.27
N PRO A 129 -1.43 -53.99 8.51
CA PRO A 129 -1.29 -52.54 8.47
C PRO A 129 -2.56 -51.80 8.02
N ALA A 130 -3.50 -52.47 7.33
CA ALA A 130 -4.78 -51.89 6.92
C ALA A 130 -5.68 -51.51 8.11
N GLN A 131 -5.40 -52.04 9.31
CA GLN A 131 -6.10 -51.67 10.55
C GLN A 131 -5.72 -50.25 11.05
N LEU A 132 -4.62 -49.65 10.58
CA LEU A 132 -4.22 -48.27 10.91
C LEU A 132 -5.01 -47.23 10.10
N ALA A 133 -6.34 -47.37 10.07
CA ALA A 133 -7.23 -46.46 9.38
C ALA A 133 -7.55 -45.23 10.27
N LEU A 134 -7.24 -44.01 9.82
CA LEU A 134 -7.86 -42.81 10.39
C LEU A 134 -9.07 -42.39 9.55
N ALA A 135 -10.11 -41.91 10.22
CA ALA A 135 -11.17 -41.12 9.63
C ALA A 135 -11.07 -39.70 10.20
N ILE A 136 -11.13 -38.68 9.34
CA ILE A 136 -11.31 -37.30 9.80
C ILE A 136 -12.81 -37.15 10.07
N ASP A 137 -13.17 -37.06 11.35
CA ASP A 137 -14.52 -36.67 11.77
C ASP A 137 -14.56 -35.13 11.86
N ALA A 138 -14.35 -34.46 10.73
CA ALA A 138 -14.40 -33.01 10.64
C ALA A 138 -15.87 -32.56 10.54
N THR A 139 -16.58 -32.60 11.65
CA THR A 139 -17.71 -31.69 11.85
C THR A 139 -17.17 -30.45 12.56
N PRO A 140 -17.11 -29.29 11.88
CA PRO A 140 -16.76 -28.04 12.53
C PRO A 140 -17.70 -27.80 13.72
N ASP A 141 -17.15 -27.38 14.86
CA ASP A 141 -18.00 -26.85 15.93
C ASP A 141 -18.50 -25.47 15.47
N ALA A 142 -19.77 -25.42 15.06
CA ALA A 142 -20.37 -24.23 14.46
C ALA A 142 -20.32 -22.99 15.39
N ALA A 143 -20.15 -23.16 16.71
CA ALA A 143 -20.04 -22.05 17.65
C ALA A 143 -18.64 -21.40 17.69
N LEU A 144 -17.59 -22.14 17.33
CA LEU A 144 -16.21 -21.64 17.29
C LEU A 144 -15.84 -21.06 15.90
N CYS A 145 -16.59 -21.44 14.86
CA CYS A 145 -16.47 -20.92 13.49
C CYS A 145 -17.24 -19.61 13.23
N GLN A 146 -17.71 -18.93 14.28
CA GLN A 146 -18.49 -17.69 14.23
C GLN A 146 -17.75 -16.56 14.96
N ASP A 147 -16.46 -16.39 14.69
CA ASP A 147 -15.72 -15.25 15.20
C ASP A 147 -15.34 -14.33 14.02
N PRO A 148 -15.93 -13.13 13.92
CA PRO A 148 -15.60 -12.16 12.86
C PRO A 148 -14.19 -11.54 13.02
N GLY A 149 -13.47 -11.93 14.07
CA GLY A 149 -12.18 -11.40 14.48
C GLY A 149 -12.31 -10.08 15.25
N ARG A 150 -11.20 -9.67 15.86
CA ARG A 150 -11.11 -8.38 16.56
C ARG A 150 -10.99 -7.22 15.58
N VAL A 151 -11.55 -6.08 15.94
CA VAL A 151 -11.39 -4.81 15.23
C VAL A 151 -10.37 -3.96 15.96
N THR A 152 -9.23 -3.68 15.32
CA THR A 152 -8.23 -2.75 15.86
C THR A 152 -8.44 -1.34 15.30
N LEU A 153 -8.11 -0.33 16.11
CA LEU A 153 -8.32 1.06 15.75
C LEU A 153 -7.41 1.44 14.58
N ARG A 154 -8.00 1.73 13.42
CA ARG A 154 -7.26 2.02 12.18
C ARG A 154 -7.18 3.51 11.91
N ARG A 155 -5.98 4.08 11.80
CA ARG A 155 -5.82 5.44 11.24
C ARG A 155 -5.97 5.42 9.72
N LEU A 156 -6.30 6.58 9.15
CA LEU A 156 -6.17 6.79 7.72
C LEU A 156 -4.69 6.67 7.32
N ASN A 157 -4.42 5.87 6.29
CA ASN A 157 -3.11 5.91 5.64
C ASN A 157 -2.98 7.21 4.80
N ARG A 158 -1.81 7.45 4.20
CA ARG A 158 -1.53 8.68 3.43
C ARG A 158 -2.52 8.87 2.27
N ALA A 159 -2.81 7.80 1.53
CA ALA A 159 -3.72 7.86 0.37
C ALA A 159 -5.17 8.13 0.80
N GLU A 160 -5.64 7.46 1.85
CA GLU A 160 -6.97 7.65 2.43
C GLU A 160 -7.15 9.05 3.01
N TYR A 161 -6.12 9.62 3.65
CA TYR A 161 -6.15 11.00 4.13
C TYR A 161 -6.34 11.98 2.98
N ASP A 162 -5.48 11.92 1.96
CA ASP A 162 -5.54 12.82 0.79
C ASP A 162 -6.89 12.69 0.05
N ASN A 163 -7.38 11.47 -0.17
CA ASN A 163 -8.67 11.22 -0.79
C ASN A 163 -9.84 11.77 0.05
N THR A 164 -9.79 11.58 1.37
CA THR A 164 -10.84 12.04 2.28
C THR A 164 -10.91 13.57 2.29
N VAL A 165 -9.77 14.27 2.40
CA VAL A 165 -9.77 15.75 2.40
C VAL A 165 -10.16 16.31 1.03
N ARG A 166 -9.77 15.67 -0.07
CA ARG A 166 -10.24 16.02 -1.42
C ARG A 166 -11.76 15.93 -1.52
N ASP A 167 -12.37 14.86 -1.03
CA ASP A 167 -13.82 14.69 -1.13
C ASP A 167 -14.59 15.55 -0.12
N LEU A 168 -13.99 15.85 1.02
CA LEU A 168 -14.56 16.69 2.07
C LEU A 168 -14.51 18.18 1.71
N LEU A 169 -13.37 18.66 1.23
CA LEU A 169 -13.06 20.07 1.01
C LEU A 169 -12.98 20.46 -0.47
N GLY A 170 -12.90 19.51 -1.40
CA GLY A 170 -12.67 19.79 -2.82
C GLY A 170 -11.27 20.32 -3.13
N THR A 171 -10.31 20.08 -2.23
CA THR A 171 -8.93 20.55 -2.37
C THR A 171 -8.18 19.78 -3.47
N SER A 172 -7.19 20.43 -4.07
CA SER A 172 -6.18 19.78 -4.93
C SER A 172 -4.89 19.44 -4.19
N GLN A 173 -4.77 19.85 -2.93
CA GLN A 173 -3.60 19.58 -2.10
C GLN A 173 -3.42 18.08 -1.86
N ARG A 174 -2.16 17.68 -1.65
CA ARG A 174 -1.75 16.32 -1.25
C ARG A 174 -0.86 16.37 0.00
N PRO A 175 -1.40 16.85 1.13
CA PRO A 175 -0.62 17.08 2.35
C PRO A 175 0.06 15.82 2.88
N ALA A 176 -0.52 14.64 2.65
CA ALA A 176 0.05 13.39 3.13
C ALA A 176 1.39 13.02 2.45
N ARG A 177 1.77 13.70 1.35
CA ARG A 177 3.13 13.60 0.79
C ARG A 177 4.21 13.94 1.80
N ASN A 178 3.93 14.84 2.74
CA ASN A 178 4.87 15.27 3.78
C ASN A 178 4.76 14.48 5.10
N PHE A 179 3.90 13.46 5.14
CA PHE A 179 3.79 12.57 6.30
C PHE A 179 4.91 11.53 6.25
N PRO A 180 5.33 10.99 7.41
CA PRO A 180 6.12 9.76 7.45
C PRO A 180 5.48 8.67 6.59
N ALA A 181 6.29 7.80 6.01
CA ALA A 181 5.79 6.64 5.28
C ALA A 181 4.94 5.76 6.21
N ASP A 182 3.91 5.14 5.64
CA ASP A 182 3.10 4.17 6.35
C ASP A 182 3.84 2.83 6.42
N ASP A 183 3.75 2.14 7.55
CA ASP A 183 4.26 0.78 7.68
C ASP A 183 3.37 -0.21 6.91
N PHE A 184 3.98 -1.29 6.41
CA PHE A 184 3.29 -2.35 5.66
C PHE A 184 3.13 -3.60 6.52
N GLY A 185 1.94 -4.19 6.48
CA GLY A 185 1.65 -5.51 7.05
C GLY A 185 0.91 -6.36 6.01
N TYR A 186 1.20 -7.65 5.92
CA TYR A 186 0.48 -8.58 5.03
C TYR A 186 0.38 -8.13 3.55
N GLY A 187 1.28 -7.24 3.09
CA GLY A 187 1.28 -6.66 1.73
C GLY A 187 0.54 -5.33 1.59
N PHE A 188 0.00 -4.74 2.65
CA PHE A 188 -0.78 -3.51 2.61
C PHE A 188 -0.39 -2.49 3.70
N ASP A 189 -0.50 -1.21 3.36
CA ASP A 189 -0.34 -0.03 4.22
C ASP A 189 -1.68 0.40 4.86
N THR A 190 -2.69 -0.47 4.78
CA THR A 190 -4.01 -0.29 5.36
C THR A 190 -4.22 -1.11 6.63
N ILE A 191 -3.17 -1.79 7.10
CA ILE A 191 -3.24 -2.73 8.22
C ILE A 191 -3.19 -1.99 9.55
N ALA A 192 -4.27 -2.08 10.31
CA ALA A 192 -4.45 -1.35 11.57
C ALA A 192 -3.35 -1.66 12.59
N ASP A 193 -2.89 -2.91 12.68
CA ASP A 193 -1.90 -3.38 13.67
C ASP A 193 -0.50 -2.74 13.51
N VAL A 194 -0.20 -2.17 12.33
CA VAL A 194 1.10 -1.51 12.06
C VAL A 194 0.95 0.00 11.85
N LEU A 195 -0.28 0.53 11.77
CA LEU A 195 -0.53 1.94 11.53
C LEU A 195 -0.57 2.75 12.83
N ALA A 196 0.58 2.88 13.49
CA ALA A 196 0.72 3.72 14.67
C ALA A 196 0.69 5.23 14.32
N LEU A 197 0.25 6.06 15.28
CA LEU A 197 0.32 7.52 15.18
C LEU A 197 1.56 8.03 15.94
N SER A 198 2.59 8.43 15.19
CA SER A 198 3.79 9.05 15.79
C SER A 198 3.57 10.54 16.11
N PRO A 199 4.32 11.13 17.06
CA PRO A 199 4.26 12.56 17.33
C PRO A 199 4.50 13.42 16.08
N LEU A 200 5.47 13.03 15.25
CA LEU A 200 5.76 13.72 13.99
C LEU A 200 4.58 13.65 13.02
N LEU A 201 3.93 12.49 12.88
CA LEU A 201 2.75 12.36 12.02
C LEU A 201 1.61 13.26 12.53
N PHE A 202 1.39 13.34 13.84
CA PHE A 202 0.39 14.23 14.42
C PHE A 202 0.69 15.71 14.13
N GLU A 203 1.93 16.17 14.33
CA GLU A 203 2.34 17.54 14.00
C GLU A 203 2.13 17.87 12.52
N LYS A 204 2.45 16.93 11.61
CA LYS A 204 2.22 17.09 10.17
C LYS A 204 0.73 17.13 9.84
N ALA A 205 -0.09 16.32 10.50
CA ALA A 205 -1.54 16.33 10.33
C ALA A 205 -2.15 17.66 10.82
N GLU A 206 -1.68 18.23 11.93
CA GLU A 206 -2.13 19.56 12.39
C GLU A 206 -1.74 20.67 11.40
N SER A 207 -0.51 20.61 10.85
CA SER A 207 -0.08 21.56 9.82
C SER A 207 -0.90 21.41 8.54
N ALA A 208 -1.22 20.18 8.15
CA ALA A 208 -2.10 19.90 7.01
C ALA A 208 -3.51 20.44 7.25
N ALA A 209 -4.11 20.18 8.41
CA ALA A 209 -5.42 20.69 8.79
C ALA A 209 -5.49 22.22 8.70
N ARG A 210 -4.44 22.92 9.13
CA ARG A 210 -4.33 24.38 8.99
C ARG A 210 -4.35 24.80 7.52
N SER A 211 -3.43 24.29 6.71
CA SER A 211 -3.31 24.68 5.28
C SER A 211 -4.57 24.35 4.48
N LEU A 212 -5.19 23.20 4.74
CA LEU A 212 -6.44 22.77 4.11
C LEU A 212 -7.61 23.71 4.42
N VAL A 213 -7.74 24.14 5.68
CA VAL A 213 -8.82 25.04 6.10
C VAL A 213 -8.58 26.46 5.60
N GLU A 214 -7.32 26.92 5.58
CA GLU A 214 -6.94 28.21 5.03
C GLU A 214 -7.27 28.30 3.54
N GLU A 215 -6.96 27.26 2.75
CA GLU A 215 -7.41 27.16 1.36
C GLU A 215 -8.94 27.12 1.26
N ALA A 216 -9.59 26.20 1.98
CA ALA A 216 -11.02 25.96 1.88
C ALA A 216 -11.86 27.20 2.18
N LEU A 217 -11.54 27.91 3.27
CA LEU A 217 -12.26 29.11 3.69
C LEU A 217 -11.65 30.40 3.12
N ARG A 218 -10.61 30.30 2.29
CA ARG A 218 -9.86 31.43 1.75
C ARG A 218 -9.35 32.38 2.85
N ILE A 219 -8.95 31.81 3.97
CA ILE A 219 -8.31 32.53 5.07
C ILE A 219 -6.86 32.73 4.67
N TYR A 220 -6.64 33.58 3.67
CA TYR A 220 -5.31 33.97 3.26
C TYR A 220 -4.83 35.15 4.10
N PRO A 221 -3.52 35.30 4.31
CA PRO A 221 -2.99 36.60 4.71
C PRO A 221 -3.48 37.66 3.70
N ALA A 222 -3.81 38.85 4.19
CA ALA A 222 -4.15 39.96 3.30
C ALA A 222 -2.99 40.16 2.29
N PRO A 223 -3.28 40.56 1.03
CA PRO A 223 -2.24 40.79 0.04
C PRO A 223 -1.14 41.68 0.63
N ALA A 224 0.06 41.15 0.70
CA ALA A 224 1.20 41.81 1.29
C ALA A 224 2.30 41.98 0.25
N ALA A 225 3.00 43.11 0.31
CA ALA A 225 4.18 43.34 -0.51
C ALA A 225 5.41 42.77 0.22
N ALA A 226 6.01 41.73 -0.34
CA ALA A 226 7.33 41.25 0.06
C ALA A 226 8.36 41.81 -0.93
N ARG A 227 9.09 42.85 -0.52
CA ARG A 227 10.10 43.51 -1.35
C ARG A 227 11.50 43.05 -0.97
N VAL A 228 12.29 42.74 -1.98
CA VAL A 228 13.72 42.43 -1.84
C VAL A 228 14.51 43.36 -2.74
N GLN A 229 15.57 43.94 -2.19
CA GLN A 229 16.41 44.90 -2.90
C GLN A 229 17.33 44.19 -3.88
N GLY A 230 17.51 44.75 -5.07
CA GLY A 230 18.28 44.15 -6.15
C GLY A 230 19.74 43.96 -5.78
N GLU A 231 20.34 44.89 -5.04
CA GLU A 231 21.74 44.78 -4.58
C GLU A 231 22.01 43.62 -3.63
N THR A 232 20.95 43.01 -3.05
CA THR A 232 21.05 41.82 -2.19
C THR A 232 20.92 40.51 -2.96
N GLY A 233 20.59 40.57 -4.25
CA GLY A 233 20.49 39.40 -5.11
C GLY A 233 21.84 38.84 -5.52
N THR A 234 21.81 37.78 -6.31
CA THR A 234 23.00 37.13 -6.87
C THR A 234 22.89 37.02 -8.38
N ALA A 235 23.92 37.43 -9.11
CA ALA A 235 23.99 37.32 -10.56
C ALA A 235 25.40 36.90 -11.01
N PRO A 236 25.53 36.17 -12.14
CA PRO A 236 26.84 35.79 -12.68
C PRO A 236 27.55 36.94 -13.39
N CYS A 237 26.84 38.03 -13.68
CA CYS A 237 27.38 39.27 -14.20
C CYS A 237 26.76 40.47 -13.46
N GLY A 238 27.37 41.64 -13.61
CA GLY A 238 26.92 42.82 -12.92
C GLY A 238 27.49 42.99 -11.52
N ALA A 239 27.13 44.09 -10.88
CA ALA A 239 27.48 44.40 -9.49
C ALA A 239 26.44 45.32 -8.86
N ALA A 240 26.42 45.35 -7.52
CA ALA A 240 25.70 46.38 -6.78
C ALA A 240 26.21 47.79 -7.16
N SER A 241 25.27 48.68 -7.50
CA SER A 241 25.52 50.07 -7.88
C SER A 241 24.48 50.96 -7.19
N GLY A 242 24.86 51.55 -6.06
CA GLY A 242 23.92 52.25 -5.18
C GLY A 242 22.90 51.28 -4.58
N ASN A 243 21.61 51.56 -4.78
CA ASN A 243 20.48 50.75 -4.31
C ASN A 243 19.92 49.85 -5.43
N ALA A 244 20.74 49.46 -6.40
CA ALA A 244 20.32 48.60 -7.49
C ALA A 244 21.43 47.63 -7.85
N TRP A 245 21.08 46.54 -8.51
CA TRP A 245 22.02 45.70 -9.22
C TRP A 245 22.16 46.18 -10.66
N LEU A 246 23.37 46.47 -11.11
CA LEU A 246 23.72 46.83 -12.48
C LEU A 246 24.11 45.57 -13.25
N LEU A 247 23.35 45.20 -14.29
CA LEU A 247 23.66 44.13 -15.24
C LEU A 247 24.23 44.76 -16.51
N TRP A 248 25.48 44.41 -16.84
CA TRP A 248 26.25 44.97 -17.96
C TRP A 248 26.44 44.03 -19.16
N SER A 249 25.80 42.87 -19.12
CA SER A 249 25.78 41.91 -20.23
C SER A 249 24.58 40.99 -20.05
N GLU A 250 24.28 40.15 -21.05
CA GLU A 250 23.18 39.18 -20.94
C GLU A 250 23.41 38.21 -19.77
N CYS A 251 22.68 38.42 -18.69
CA CYS A 251 22.64 37.54 -17.54
C CYS A 251 21.40 37.81 -16.68
N GLU A 252 21.28 37.11 -15.55
CA GLU A 252 20.09 37.16 -14.70
C GLU A 252 20.43 37.49 -13.24
N LEU A 253 19.68 38.44 -12.68
CA LEU A 253 19.66 38.69 -11.25
C LEU A 253 18.69 37.71 -10.59
N SER A 254 19.18 36.90 -9.66
CA SER A 254 18.38 35.99 -8.84
C SER A 254 18.08 36.60 -7.48
N VAL A 255 16.80 36.56 -7.09
CA VAL A 255 16.30 37.11 -5.82
C VAL A 255 15.34 36.10 -5.19
N ASP A 256 15.60 35.74 -3.93
CA ASP A 256 14.73 34.83 -3.20
C ASP A 256 13.56 35.59 -2.57
N VAL A 257 12.35 35.14 -2.86
CA VAL A 257 11.10 35.67 -2.30
C VAL A 257 10.31 34.55 -1.64
N VAL A 258 9.47 34.88 -0.66
CA VAL A 258 8.62 33.91 0.03
C VAL A 258 7.17 34.21 -0.31
N ALA A 259 6.51 33.26 -0.97
CA ALA A 259 5.08 33.30 -1.19
C ALA A 259 4.38 32.76 0.09
N PRO A 260 3.58 33.58 0.79
CA PRO A 260 2.96 33.16 2.06
C PRO A 260 1.80 32.17 1.90
N ALA A 261 1.32 31.96 0.66
CA ALA A 261 0.25 31.03 0.30
C ALA A 261 0.35 30.67 -1.20
N PRO A 262 -0.27 29.58 -1.68
CA PRO A 262 -0.33 29.33 -3.12
C PRO A 262 -1.31 30.32 -3.78
N GLY A 263 -0.98 30.84 -4.96
CA GLY A 263 -1.90 31.72 -5.70
C GLY A 263 -1.25 32.57 -6.79
N SER A 264 -2.03 33.49 -7.34
CA SER A 264 -1.55 34.49 -8.29
C SER A 264 -0.91 35.66 -7.57
N TYR A 265 0.30 36.03 -7.98
CA TYR A 265 1.07 37.15 -7.47
C TYR A 265 1.45 38.08 -8.62
N ASP A 266 1.49 39.38 -8.34
CA ASP A 266 2.15 40.35 -9.20
C ASP A 266 3.62 40.45 -8.74
N VAL A 267 4.55 40.01 -9.59
CA VAL A 267 5.96 40.34 -9.44
C VAL A 267 6.17 41.71 -10.06
N ARG A 268 6.52 42.66 -9.20
CA ARG A 268 6.79 44.04 -9.57
C ARG A 268 8.29 44.26 -9.54
N VAL A 269 8.86 44.66 -10.66
CA VAL A 269 10.28 44.94 -10.79
C VAL A 269 10.44 46.43 -10.99
N ARG A 270 11.14 47.11 -10.07
CA ARG A 270 11.55 48.49 -10.30
C ARG A 270 12.89 48.50 -11.00
N ALA A 271 12.93 49.03 -12.21
CA ALA A 271 14.11 48.98 -13.05
C ALA A 271 14.25 50.24 -13.91
N TRP A 272 15.47 50.46 -14.39
CA TRP A 272 15.81 51.46 -15.41
C TRP A 272 16.99 50.95 -16.24
N HIS A 273 17.34 51.68 -17.30
CA HIS A 273 18.45 51.30 -18.15
C HIS A 273 19.39 52.47 -18.46
N THR A 274 20.60 52.14 -18.92
CA THR A 274 21.44 53.05 -19.71
C THR A 274 21.13 52.82 -21.19
N GLN A 275 20.84 53.89 -21.93
CA GLN A 275 20.58 53.79 -23.37
C GLN A 275 21.89 53.59 -24.13
N ALA A 276 21.93 52.57 -24.98
CA ALA A 276 22.91 52.40 -26.05
C ALA A 276 22.26 51.65 -27.22
N GLY A 277 22.65 51.98 -28.45
CA GLY A 277 21.98 51.50 -29.66
C GLY A 277 20.54 52.03 -29.79
N ALA A 278 19.76 51.43 -30.71
CA ALA A 278 18.43 51.90 -31.09
C ALA A 278 17.28 51.40 -30.20
N GLU A 279 17.52 50.42 -29.34
CA GLU A 279 16.51 49.81 -28.48
C GLU A 279 16.78 50.11 -26.99
N PRO A 280 15.75 50.13 -26.12
CA PRO A 280 15.95 50.10 -24.68
C PRO A 280 16.48 48.73 -24.23
N ALA A 281 16.88 48.63 -22.95
CA ALA A 281 17.11 47.31 -22.35
C ALA A 281 15.80 46.52 -22.28
N ARG A 282 15.86 45.22 -22.50
CA ARG A 282 14.78 44.27 -22.33
C ARG A 282 15.05 43.39 -21.14
N MET A 283 13.99 43.06 -20.42
CA MET A 283 14.07 42.09 -19.34
C MET A 283 13.00 41.01 -19.45
N GLN A 284 13.31 39.84 -18.90
CA GLN A 284 12.38 38.72 -18.78
C GLN A 284 12.34 38.24 -17.32
N VAL A 285 11.13 38.20 -16.74
CA VAL A 285 10.92 37.59 -15.41
C VAL A 285 10.83 36.07 -15.56
N ARG A 286 11.50 35.32 -14.67
CA ARG A 286 11.52 33.85 -14.64
C ARG A 286 11.33 33.31 -13.22
N ALA A 287 10.79 32.10 -13.08
CA ALA A 287 10.95 31.29 -11.86
C ALA A 287 11.75 30.03 -12.20
N GLY A 288 12.91 29.85 -11.58
CA GLY A 288 13.86 28.83 -11.99
C GLY A 288 14.33 29.06 -13.44
N ALA A 289 14.14 28.07 -14.32
CA ALA A 289 14.50 28.16 -15.75
C ALA A 289 13.33 28.60 -16.66
N VAL A 290 12.11 28.69 -16.13
CA VAL A 290 10.89 28.91 -16.92
C VAL A 290 10.58 30.41 -17.02
N PRO A 291 10.45 30.99 -18.24
CA PRO A 291 10.04 32.37 -18.42
C PRO A 291 8.55 32.56 -18.08
N TYR A 292 8.24 33.69 -17.43
CA TYR A 292 6.88 34.10 -17.10
C TYR A 292 6.49 35.34 -17.90
N GLY A 293 5.54 35.17 -18.82
CA GLY A 293 5.10 36.24 -19.72
C GLY A 293 6.12 36.56 -20.82
N PRO A 294 5.85 37.58 -21.66
CA PRO A 294 6.76 38.03 -22.70
C PRO A 294 7.93 38.86 -22.14
N GLU A 295 8.92 39.14 -22.99
CA GLU A 295 9.96 40.13 -22.67
C GLU A 295 9.35 41.53 -22.52
N ILE A 296 9.97 42.33 -21.65
CA ILE A 296 9.49 43.65 -21.26
C ILE A 296 10.56 44.68 -21.65
N ASP A 297 10.21 45.62 -22.52
CA ASP A 297 11.04 46.80 -22.79
C ASP A 297 11.10 47.70 -21.54
N VAL A 298 12.30 48.09 -21.15
CA VAL A 298 12.59 48.96 -20.01
C VAL A 298 13.06 50.31 -20.56
N PRO A 299 12.18 51.26 -20.94
CA PRO A 299 12.59 52.60 -21.41
C PRO A 299 12.87 53.59 -20.25
N ALA A 300 12.71 53.15 -19.00
CA ALA A 300 12.88 54.01 -17.83
C ALA A 300 14.35 54.37 -17.62
N THR A 301 14.62 55.59 -17.16
CA THR A 301 15.98 56.07 -16.87
C THR A 301 16.20 56.20 -15.37
N SER A 302 17.45 56.36 -14.93
CA SER A 302 17.77 56.53 -13.50
C SER A 302 17.08 57.74 -12.86
N ALA A 303 16.74 58.77 -13.65
CA ALA A 303 15.98 59.93 -13.19
C ALA A 303 14.49 59.64 -12.97
N ASN A 304 13.95 58.64 -13.68
CA ASN A 304 12.56 58.21 -13.55
C ASN A 304 12.43 56.67 -13.68
N PRO A 305 12.81 55.92 -12.63
CA PRO A 305 12.71 54.46 -12.63
C PRO A 305 11.27 53.96 -12.83
N GLY A 306 11.10 52.95 -13.68
CA GLY A 306 9.80 52.33 -13.98
C GLY A 306 9.52 51.15 -13.05
N VAL A 307 8.24 50.87 -12.81
CA VAL A 307 7.79 49.62 -12.14
C VAL A 307 7.04 48.79 -13.15
N TYR A 308 7.57 47.60 -13.43
CA TYR A 308 7.04 46.66 -14.41
C TYR A 308 6.38 45.50 -13.68
N VAL A 309 5.19 45.10 -14.12
CA VAL A 309 4.38 44.10 -13.41
C VAL A 309 4.23 42.86 -14.28
N GLN A 310 4.64 41.72 -13.75
CA GLN A 310 4.41 40.41 -14.35
C GLN A 310 3.59 39.54 -13.40
N ARG A 311 2.46 39.01 -13.87
CA ARG A 311 1.66 38.08 -13.08
C ARG A 311 2.26 36.68 -13.14
N MET A 312 2.37 36.04 -11.97
CA MET A 312 2.92 34.70 -11.78
C MET A 312 2.01 33.88 -10.88
N THR A 313 1.87 32.58 -11.15
CA THR A 313 1.24 31.65 -10.20
C THR A 313 2.36 30.96 -9.43
N LEU A 314 2.36 31.11 -8.09
CA LEU A 314 3.40 30.55 -7.23
C LEU A 314 2.79 29.57 -6.22
N PRO A 315 3.50 28.47 -5.88
CA PRO A 315 3.18 27.68 -4.70
C PRO A 315 3.51 28.46 -3.41
N GLU A 316 3.06 27.97 -2.26
CA GLU A 316 3.52 28.47 -0.96
C GLU A 316 5.01 28.13 -0.75
N GLY A 317 5.75 29.02 -0.11
CA GLY A 317 7.14 28.82 0.29
C GLY A 317 8.13 29.72 -0.44
N GLY A 318 9.42 29.46 -0.22
CA GLY A 318 10.51 30.18 -0.87
C GLY A 318 10.61 29.81 -2.35
N THR A 319 10.76 30.83 -3.21
CA THR A 319 11.03 30.67 -4.63
C THR A 319 12.06 31.70 -5.08
N THR A 320 12.87 31.35 -6.07
CA THR A 320 13.85 32.26 -6.67
C THR A 320 13.23 32.89 -7.91
N VAL A 321 12.95 34.19 -7.83
CA VAL A 321 12.54 35.00 -8.98
C VAL A 321 13.81 35.52 -9.65
N LYS A 322 13.86 35.39 -10.98
CA LYS A 322 14.98 35.89 -11.77
C LYS A 322 14.54 36.99 -12.72
N VAL A 323 15.35 38.04 -12.82
CA VAL A 323 15.20 39.13 -13.80
C VAL A 323 16.37 39.03 -14.77
N ALA A 324 16.11 38.52 -15.98
CA ALA A 324 17.12 38.35 -17.02
C ALA A 324 17.20 39.60 -17.90
N PHE A 325 18.40 40.13 -18.15
CA PHE A 325 18.70 41.12 -19.19
C PHE A 325 18.99 40.38 -20.50
N THR A 326 18.25 40.65 -21.57
CA THR A 326 18.19 39.74 -22.74
C THR A 326 18.59 40.34 -24.08
N ASN A 327 19.00 41.62 -24.13
CA ASN A 327 19.39 42.27 -25.37
C ASN A 327 20.60 43.19 -25.15
N ASP A 328 21.73 42.60 -24.78
CA ASP A 328 22.97 43.35 -24.56
C ASP A 328 23.42 44.08 -25.84
N PHE A 329 24.04 45.25 -25.65
CA PHE A 329 24.58 46.05 -26.74
C PHE A 329 25.82 46.80 -26.23
N TYR A 330 26.98 46.40 -26.74
CA TYR A 330 28.27 46.95 -26.34
C TYR A 330 29.12 47.34 -27.55
N GLU A 331 29.20 48.64 -27.82
CA GLU A 331 30.05 49.25 -28.83
C GLU A 331 30.79 50.44 -28.20
N PRO A 332 32.00 50.23 -27.62
CA PRO A 332 32.69 51.25 -26.84
C PRO A 332 32.76 52.62 -27.56
N PRO A 333 32.35 53.73 -26.90
CA PRO A 333 32.06 53.85 -25.47
C PRO A 333 30.61 53.53 -25.07
N ASP A 334 29.74 53.16 -26.01
CA ASP A 334 28.31 52.94 -25.78
C ASP A 334 28.04 51.54 -25.20
N ASP A 335 27.32 51.49 -24.08
CA ASP A 335 27.06 50.25 -23.35
C ASP A 335 25.64 50.23 -22.75
N ARG A 336 24.81 49.28 -23.20
CA ARG A 336 23.44 49.12 -22.73
C ARG A 336 23.44 48.30 -21.46
N ASN A 337 22.87 48.89 -20.42
CA ASN A 337 22.88 48.28 -19.10
C ASN A 337 21.46 48.25 -18.52
N LEU A 338 21.12 47.22 -17.76
CA LEU A 338 19.89 47.12 -16.99
C LEU A 338 20.19 47.30 -15.50
N TYR A 339 19.43 48.14 -14.82
CA TYR A 339 19.49 48.33 -13.38
C TYR A 339 18.21 47.82 -12.75
N VAL A 340 18.34 46.95 -11.75
CA VAL A 340 17.20 46.42 -10.97
C VAL A 340 17.33 46.92 -9.54
N ASP A 341 16.42 47.80 -9.12
CA ASP A 341 16.36 48.41 -7.79
C ASP A 341 15.75 47.45 -6.78
N TRP A 342 14.56 46.94 -7.07
CA TRP A 342 13.92 45.93 -6.24
C TRP A 342 12.99 45.04 -7.03
N VAL A 343 12.77 43.86 -6.46
CA VAL A 343 11.75 42.90 -6.87
C VAL A 343 10.76 42.78 -5.71
N GLU A 344 9.49 43.04 -5.97
CA GLU A 344 8.40 42.97 -4.99
C GLU A 344 7.39 41.92 -5.42
N LEU A 345 7.12 40.97 -4.53
CA LEU A 345 6.04 40.02 -4.68
C LEU A 345 4.79 40.58 -3.98
N TYR A 346 3.76 40.91 -4.75
CA TYR A 346 2.48 41.41 -4.23
C TYR A 346 1.37 40.38 -4.47
N GLY A 347 0.77 39.86 -3.40
CA GLY A 347 -0.33 38.90 -3.49
C GLY A 347 -0.54 38.09 -2.20
N PRO A 348 -1.38 37.04 -2.23
CA PRO A 348 -2.11 36.54 -3.40
C PRO A 348 -3.26 37.47 -3.85
N ILE A 349 -3.44 37.65 -5.16
CA ILE A 349 -4.37 38.64 -5.78
C ILE A 349 -5.69 38.00 -6.22
N ASP A 350 -5.64 36.78 -6.74
CA ASP A 350 -6.81 36.00 -7.15
C ASP A 350 -6.81 34.69 -6.36
N PRO A 351 -7.49 34.61 -5.21
CA PRO A 351 -7.61 33.34 -4.50
C PRO A 351 -8.38 32.34 -5.38
N PRO A 352 -7.96 31.05 -5.41
CA PRO A 352 -8.64 30.00 -6.18
C PRO A 352 -10.15 29.99 -5.97
N PRO A 353 -10.97 29.62 -6.97
CA PRO A 353 -12.40 29.52 -6.80
C PRO A 353 -12.75 28.58 -5.63
N THR A 354 -13.85 28.90 -4.93
CA THR A 354 -14.32 28.09 -3.81
C THR A 354 -14.73 26.77 -4.38
N SER A 355 -14.24 25.68 -3.79
CA SER A 355 -14.61 24.36 -4.27
C SER A 355 -16.14 24.15 -4.19
N PRO A 356 -16.71 23.31 -5.05
CA PRO A 356 -18.14 22.96 -4.97
C PRO A 356 -18.55 22.46 -3.57
N GLN A 357 -17.66 21.75 -2.89
CA GLN A 357 -17.85 21.20 -1.55
C GLN A 357 -18.02 22.31 -0.50
N ILE A 358 -17.14 23.31 -0.51
CA ILE A 358 -17.23 24.43 0.43
C ILE A 358 -18.36 25.38 0.05
N ALA A 359 -18.62 25.58 -1.24
CA ALA A 359 -19.77 26.35 -1.71
C ALA A 359 -21.09 25.72 -1.23
N ALA A 360 -21.24 24.40 -1.36
CA ALA A 360 -22.39 23.67 -0.85
C ALA A 360 -22.51 23.75 0.68
N LEU A 361 -21.39 23.66 1.41
CA LEU A 361 -21.39 23.85 2.87
C LEU A 361 -21.89 25.25 3.24
N ARG A 362 -21.33 26.31 2.64
CA ARG A 362 -21.71 27.70 2.93
C ARG A 362 -23.16 28.00 2.51
N ALA A 363 -23.70 27.31 1.51
CA ALA A 363 -25.08 27.48 1.10
C ALA A 363 -26.11 27.03 2.15
N LEU A 364 -25.71 26.23 3.15
CA LEU A 364 -26.60 25.77 4.22
C LEU A 364 -27.02 26.89 5.17
N CYS A 365 -26.24 27.96 5.27
CA CYS A 365 -26.56 29.07 6.15
C CYS A 365 -25.80 30.36 5.80
N ASP A 366 -26.51 31.49 5.82
CA ASP A 366 -25.93 32.83 5.76
C ASP A 366 -25.78 33.43 7.18
N PRO A 367 -24.55 33.72 7.65
CA PRO A 367 -24.32 34.27 8.98
C PRO A 367 -24.83 35.71 9.17
N GLN A 368 -25.08 36.45 8.08
CA GLN A 368 -25.69 37.78 8.14
C GLN A 368 -27.20 37.72 8.40
N VAL A 369 -27.84 36.63 7.98
CA VAL A 369 -29.29 36.41 8.14
C VAL A 369 -29.59 35.65 9.43
N ALA A 370 -28.91 34.52 9.66
CA ALA A 370 -29.18 33.63 10.79
C ALA A 370 -28.42 34.03 12.08
N GLY A 371 -27.46 34.95 11.98
CA GLY A 371 -26.50 35.27 13.03
C GLY A 371 -25.33 34.28 13.08
N ARG A 372 -24.18 34.75 13.58
CA ARG A 372 -22.91 33.99 13.54
C ARG A 372 -23.00 32.63 14.21
N THR A 373 -23.38 32.56 15.49
CA THR A 373 -23.36 31.31 16.27
C THR A 373 -24.35 30.24 15.76
N PRO A 374 -25.65 30.56 15.48
CA PRO A 374 -26.56 29.59 14.87
C PRO A 374 -26.04 29.08 13.53
N CYS A 375 -25.43 29.96 12.73
CA CYS A 375 -24.86 29.58 11.45
C CYS A 375 -23.66 28.65 11.60
N THR A 376 -22.72 28.98 12.48
CA THR A 376 -21.57 28.13 12.81
C THR A 376 -22.02 26.73 13.23
N ARG A 377 -23.06 26.61 14.04
CA ARG A 377 -23.63 25.31 14.44
C ARG A 377 -24.12 24.50 13.23
N THR A 378 -24.91 25.10 12.35
CA THR A 378 -25.44 24.42 11.14
C THR A 378 -24.29 23.94 10.24
N LEU A 379 -23.31 24.80 9.99
CA LEU A 379 -22.15 24.45 9.15
C LEU A 379 -21.32 23.34 9.80
N LEU A 380 -21.02 23.43 11.10
CA LEU A 380 -20.26 22.40 11.82
C LEU A 380 -21.00 21.07 11.87
N GLN A 381 -22.32 21.06 12.12
CA GLN A 381 -23.09 19.82 12.15
C GLN A 381 -23.01 19.06 10.82
N SER A 382 -23.12 19.78 9.69
CA SER A 382 -22.98 19.18 8.36
C SER A 382 -21.54 18.73 8.05
N PHE A 383 -20.56 19.56 8.38
CA PHE A 383 -19.15 19.26 8.12
C PHE A 383 -18.64 18.07 8.95
N VAL A 384 -18.90 18.08 10.25
CA VAL A 384 -18.48 17.05 11.20
C VAL A 384 -19.12 15.71 10.84
N ARG A 385 -20.39 15.71 10.41
CA ARG A 385 -21.07 14.49 9.96
C ARG A 385 -20.28 13.74 8.89
N ARG A 386 -19.84 14.46 7.86
CA ARG A 386 -19.04 13.90 6.76
C ARG A 386 -17.63 13.56 7.23
N ALA A 387 -16.97 14.48 7.94
CA ALA A 387 -15.60 14.31 8.40
C ALA A 387 -15.42 13.10 9.33
N TRP A 388 -16.37 12.86 10.23
CA TRP A 388 -16.35 11.76 11.20
C TRP A 388 -17.19 10.55 10.77
N ARG A 389 -17.75 10.59 9.55
CA ARG A 389 -18.54 9.53 8.87
C ARG A 389 -19.75 9.02 9.68
N ARG A 390 -20.32 9.87 10.55
CA ARG A 390 -21.49 9.55 11.37
C ARG A 390 -22.20 10.83 11.82
N PRO A 391 -23.47 10.75 12.26
CA PRO A 391 -24.12 11.85 12.94
C PRO A 391 -23.29 12.27 14.18
N PRO A 392 -22.91 13.55 14.31
CA PRO A 392 -22.26 14.04 15.51
C PRO A 392 -23.25 14.15 16.65
N ALA A 393 -22.80 13.91 17.87
CA ALA A 393 -23.60 14.18 19.06
C ALA A 393 -23.72 15.70 19.29
N THR A 394 -24.79 16.12 19.97
CA THR A 394 -25.06 17.55 20.17
C THR A 394 -23.95 18.24 20.95
N ASP A 395 -23.43 17.60 21.99
CA ASP A 395 -22.31 18.09 22.79
C ASP A 395 -21.00 18.19 21.98
N GLU A 396 -20.74 17.24 21.08
CA GLU A 396 -19.61 17.31 20.14
C GLU A 396 -19.69 18.57 19.25
N VAL A 397 -20.88 18.90 18.74
CA VAL A 397 -21.09 20.12 17.93
C VAL A 397 -20.97 21.37 18.79
N GLU A 398 -21.60 21.41 19.98
CA GLU A 398 -21.53 22.58 20.85
C GLU A 398 -20.10 22.88 21.32
N ALA A 399 -19.28 21.85 21.57
CA ALA A 399 -17.87 22.03 21.91
C ALA A 399 -17.10 22.74 20.78
N LEU A 400 -17.34 22.35 19.52
CA LEU A 400 -16.72 22.99 18.35
C LEU A 400 -17.26 24.41 18.10
N VAL A 401 -18.56 24.63 18.37
CA VAL A 401 -19.16 25.98 18.33
C VAL A 401 -18.51 26.88 19.38
N ALA A 402 -18.23 26.36 20.58
CA ALA A 402 -17.53 27.10 21.62
C ALA A 402 -16.11 27.51 21.18
N VAL A 403 -15.37 26.61 20.51
CA VAL A 403 -14.06 26.91 19.91
C VAL A 403 -14.14 28.08 18.91
N ALA A 404 -15.13 28.06 18.02
CA ALA A 404 -15.34 29.17 17.08
C ALA A 404 -15.73 30.48 17.77
N ASN A 405 -16.63 30.42 18.76
CA ASN A 405 -17.07 31.60 19.51
C ASN A 405 -15.92 32.25 20.28
N ASP A 406 -15.01 31.43 20.85
CA ASP A 406 -13.82 31.93 21.55
C ASP A 406 -12.83 32.60 20.59
N ALA A 407 -12.65 32.06 19.38
CA ALA A 407 -11.88 32.74 18.33
C ALA A 407 -12.52 34.09 17.94
N ALA A 408 -13.84 34.14 17.80
CA ALA A 408 -14.57 35.38 17.51
C ALA A 408 -14.45 36.41 18.64
N ALA A 409 -14.49 35.98 19.91
CA ALA A 409 -14.30 36.84 21.07
C ALA A 409 -12.90 37.47 21.10
N ARG A 410 -11.91 36.82 20.49
CA ARG A 410 -10.54 37.32 20.29
C ARG A 410 -10.38 38.17 19.01
N GLY A 411 -11.48 38.56 18.37
CA GLY A 411 -11.49 39.48 17.24
C GLY A 411 -11.43 38.82 15.85
N ALA A 412 -11.53 37.49 15.77
CA ALA A 412 -11.62 36.81 14.47
C ALA A 412 -12.92 37.18 13.74
N ASP A 413 -12.83 37.37 12.43
CA ASP A 413 -14.01 37.38 11.55
C ASP A 413 -14.65 35.98 11.48
N PHE A 414 -15.81 35.89 10.83
CA PHE A 414 -16.59 34.64 10.79
C PHE A 414 -15.82 33.48 10.18
N ASP A 415 -15.12 33.71 9.06
CA ASP A 415 -14.41 32.66 8.34
C ASP A 415 -13.20 32.19 9.16
N ARG A 416 -12.44 33.11 9.77
CA ARG A 416 -11.36 32.76 10.71
C ARG A 416 -11.87 31.99 11.93
N ALA A 417 -12.98 32.41 12.53
CA ALA A 417 -13.57 31.74 13.68
C ALA A 417 -14.05 30.32 13.34
N LEU A 418 -14.76 30.17 12.23
CA LEU A 418 -15.16 28.87 11.70
C LEU A 418 -13.93 28.00 11.38
N GLY A 419 -12.89 28.59 10.81
CA GLY A 419 -11.65 27.90 10.46
C GLY A 419 -10.94 27.27 11.65
N VAL A 420 -10.92 27.94 12.82
CA VAL A 420 -10.36 27.33 14.04
C VAL A 420 -11.13 26.06 14.42
N ALA A 421 -12.46 26.08 14.32
CA ALA A 421 -13.27 24.90 14.60
C ALA A 421 -13.07 23.79 13.56
N LEU A 422 -13.03 24.10 12.25
CA LEU A 422 -12.78 23.10 11.21
C LEU A 422 -11.39 22.44 11.35
N ARG A 423 -10.37 23.21 11.76
CA ARG A 423 -9.05 22.67 12.07
C ARG A 423 -9.11 21.65 13.22
N ALA A 424 -9.87 21.96 14.28
CA ALA A 424 -10.09 21.02 15.38
C ALA A 424 -10.81 19.73 14.92
N VAL A 425 -11.74 19.83 13.96
CA VAL A 425 -12.40 18.66 13.36
C VAL A 425 -11.39 17.77 12.63
N LEU A 426 -10.50 18.35 11.82
CA LEU A 426 -9.50 17.61 11.04
C LEU A 426 -8.33 17.08 11.89
N ALA A 427 -8.04 17.69 13.04
CA ALA A 427 -7.05 17.18 14.00
C ALA A 427 -7.63 16.14 14.97
N SER A 428 -8.95 15.93 14.97
CA SER A 428 -9.62 15.00 15.88
C SER A 428 -9.27 13.53 15.58
N PRO A 429 -9.15 12.67 16.61
CA PRO A 429 -9.08 11.23 16.41
C PRO A 429 -10.26 10.67 15.59
N HIS A 430 -11.45 11.28 15.68
CA HIS A 430 -12.61 10.89 14.87
C HIS A 430 -12.44 11.19 13.37
N PHE A 431 -11.48 12.05 13.00
CA PHE A 431 -11.10 12.26 11.61
C PHE A 431 -9.89 11.42 11.22
N LEU A 432 -8.84 11.42 12.05
CA LEU A 432 -7.59 10.71 11.77
C LEU A 432 -7.76 9.19 11.78
N PHE A 433 -8.78 8.67 12.47
CA PHE A 433 -9.07 7.24 12.58
C PHE A 433 -10.47 6.89 12.06
N ARG A 434 -10.58 5.66 11.55
CA ARG A 434 -11.83 4.96 11.31
C ARG A 434 -12.31 4.38 12.63
N VAL A 435 -12.99 5.20 13.42
CA VAL A 435 -13.47 4.82 14.75
C VAL A 435 -14.75 4.02 14.62
N GLU A 436 -14.70 2.75 15.01
CA GLU A 436 -15.87 1.90 15.18
C GLU A 436 -16.12 1.76 16.70
N ARG A 437 -17.17 2.41 17.20
CA ARG A 437 -17.48 2.50 18.64
C ARG A 437 -18.20 1.23 19.11
N ASP A 438 -17.44 0.33 19.70
CA ASP A 438 -18.00 -0.86 20.35
C ASP A 438 -18.81 -0.47 21.60
N PRO A 439 -20.09 -0.84 21.73
CA PRO A 439 -20.81 -0.73 22.99
C PRO A 439 -20.33 -1.76 24.03
N HIS A 440 -19.70 -2.86 23.61
CA HIS A 440 -19.25 -3.96 24.44
C HIS A 440 -17.78 -4.34 24.17
N PRO A 441 -16.81 -3.41 24.28
CA PRO A 441 -15.42 -3.62 23.84
C PRO A 441 -14.67 -4.71 24.60
N ARG A 442 -15.22 -5.22 25.71
CA ARG A 442 -14.65 -6.30 26.54
C ARG A 442 -15.41 -7.62 26.42
N SER A 443 -16.42 -7.68 25.56
CA SER A 443 -17.23 -8.88 25.36
C SER A 443 -16.77 -9.61 24.10
N ALA A 444 -16.57 -10.92 24.21
CA ALA A 444 -16.38 -11.77 23.04
C ALA A 444 -17.70 -12.03 22.27
N GLU A 445 -18.84 -11.51 22.76
CA GLU A 445 -20.12 -11.63 22.08
C GLU A 445 -20.10 -10.91 20.72
N VAL A 446 -20.35 -11.69 19.67
CA VAL A 446 -20.46 -11.21 18.30
C VAL A 446 -21.72 -10.38 18.12
N HIS A 447 -21.55 -9.20 17.55
CA HIS A 447 -22.64 -8.27 17.31
C HIS A 447 -22.41 -7.47 16.01
N PRO A 448 -23.48 -6.97 15.37
CA PRO A 448 -23.34 -6.26 14.10
C PRO A 448 -22.68 -4.90 14.29
N LEU A 449 -21.99 -4.44 13.25
CA LEU A 449 -21.62 -3.04 13.11
C LEU A 449 -22.86 -2.16 13.02
N SER A 450 -22.73 -0.91 13.45
CA SER A 450 -23.73 0.10 13.14
C SER A 450 -23.79 0.37 11.63
N SER A 451 -24.92 0.91 11.17
CA SER A 451 -25.14 1.25 9.77
C SER A 451 -24.10 2.25 9.22
N HIS A 452 -23.66 3.22 10.03
CA HIS A 452 -22.62 4.18 9.64
C HIS A 452 -21.22 3.56 9.58
N GLU A 453 -20.89 2.63 10.50
CA GLU A 453 -19.62 1.92 10.46
C GLU A 453 -19.53 1.01 9.23
N LEU A 454 -20.61 0.29 8.91
CA LEU A 454 -20.67 -0.53 7.69
C LEU A 454 -20.54 0.33 6.42
N ALA A 455 -21.23 1.48 6.36
CA ALA A 455 -21.10 2.41 5.24
C ALA A 455 -19.67 2.95 5.10
N ALA A 456 -19.01 3.28 6.20
CA ALA A 456 -17.61 3.69 6.20
C ALA A 456 -16.67 2.54 5.79
N ARG A 457 -16.87 1.31 6.28
CA ARG A 457 -16.07 0.16 5.83
C ARG A 457 -16.18 -0.03 4.32
N LEU A 458 -17.39 0.01 3.78
CA LEU A 458 -17.63 -0.11 2.34
C LEU A 458 -16.98 1.02 1.54
N SER A 459 -17.13 2.27 1.98
CA SER A 459 -16.56 3.43 1.28
C SER A 459 -15.04 3.41 1.26
N TYR A 460 -14.38 3.05 2.36
CA TYR A 460 -12.91 2.97 2.39
C TYR A 460 -12.39 1.75 1.64
N PHE A 461 -13.13 0.63 1.62
CA PHE A 461 -12.76 -0.52 0.82
C PHE A 461 -12.77 -0.21 -0.69
N LEU A 462 -13.84 0.41 -1.21
CA LEU A 462 -13.99 0.61 -2.65
C LEU A 462 -13.47 1.96 -3.17
N TRP A 463 -13.49 3.01 -2.35
CA TRP A 463 -13.14 4.36 -2.77
C TRP A 463 -11.95 4.95 -2.01
N SER A 464 -11.42 4.24 -1.00
CA SER A 464 -10.36 4.76 -0.12
C SER A 464 -10.67 6.18 0.41
N SER A 465 -11.96 6.44 0.69
CA SER A 465 -12.48 7.75 1.10
C SER A 465 -13.81 7.59 1.83
N MET A 466 -14.32 8.70 2.36
CA MET A 466 -15.56 8.76 3.13
C MET A 466 -16.82 8.42 2.30
N PRO A 467 -17.92 8.00 2.96
CA PRO A 467 -19.21 7.79 2.31
C PRO A 467 -19.72 9.01 1.55
N ASP A 468 -20.49 8.78 0.48
CA ASP A 468 -21.23 9.82 -0.21
C ASP A 468 -22.62 10.03 0.42
N ALA A 469 -23.37 11.00 -0.11
CA ALA A 469 -24.69 11.35 0.42
C ALA A 469 -25.70 10.19 0.34
N GLU A 470 -25.58 9.31 -0.66
CA GLU A 470 -26.44 8.13 -0.81
C GLU A 470 -26.16 7.11 0.28
N LEU A 471 -24.88 6.74 0.50
CA LEU A 471 -24.48 5.86 1.60
C LEU A 471 -24.84 6.44 2.97
N ASP A 472 -24.66 7.74 3.17
CA ASP A 472 -25.05 8.43 4.40
C ASP A 472 -26.55 8.31 4.69
N ALA A 473 -27.41 8.47 3.66
CA ALA A 473 -28.86 8.34 3.81
C ALA A 473 -29.30 6.89 4.06
N LEU A 474 -28.64 5.92 3.41
CA LEU A 474 -28.87 4.50 3.67
C LEU A 474 -28.39 4.09 5.07
N ALA A 475 -27.34 4.74 5.58
CA ALA A 475 -26.87 4.54 6.94
C ALA A 475 -27.85 5.14 7.97
N ASP A 476 -28.34 6.36 7.75
CA ASP A 476 -29.33 7.01 8.64
C ASP A 476 -30.60 6.17 8.80
N SER A 477 -31.07 5.58 7.71
CA SER A 477 -32.28 4.74 7.70
C SER A 477 -32.04 3.31 8.16
N GLY A 478 -30.78 2.88 8.32
CA GLY A 478 -30.40 1.49 8.55
C GLY A 478 -30.56 0.56 7.35
N ALA A 479 -31.02 1.07 6.20
CA ALA A 479 -31.27 0.28 4.99
C ALA A 479 -30.01 -0.38 4.43
N ILE A 480 -28.82 0.17 4.70
CA ILE A 480 -27.52 -0.40 4.28
C ILE A 480 -27.23 -1.76 4.91
N LEU A 481 -27.86 -2.10 6.05
CA LEU A 481 -27.67 -3.38 6.73
C LEU A 481 -28.32 -4.55 5.96
N ALA A 482 -29.27 -4.26 5.07
CA ALA A 482 -29.94 -5.26 4.27
C ALA A 482 -29.00 -5.81 3.17
N PRO A 483 -28.82 -7.13 3.05
CA PRO A 483 -27.90 -7.72 2.08
C PRO A 483 -28.13 -7.27 0.64
N ALA A 484 -29.38 -7.12 0.20
CA ALA A 484 -29.72 -6.68 -1.16
C ALA A 484 -29.29 -5.22 -1.41
N THR A 485 -29.52 -4.33 -0.44
CA THR A 485 -29.06 -2.93 -0.53
C THR A 485 -27.55 -2.86 -0.59
N LEU A 486 -26.87 -3.64 0.26
CA LEU A 486 -25.42 -3.68 0.32
C LEU A 486 -24.79 -4.15 -1.00
N ALA A 487 -25.35 -5.21 -1.62
CA ALA A 487 -24.93 -5.69 -2.93
C ALA A 487 -25.17 -4.64 -4.04
N ALA A 488 -26.31 -3.94 -4.00
CA ALA A 488 -26.58 -2.85 -4.96
C ALA A 488 -25.56 -1.70 -4.83
N GLN A 489 -25.15 -1.37 -3.60
CA GLN A 489 -24.14 -0.35 -3.36
C GLN A 489 -22.75 -0.78 -3.83
N VAL A 490 -22.35 -2.04 -3.64
CA VAL A 490 -21.12 -2.58 -4.24
C VAL A 490 -21.12 -2.37 -5.76
N SER A 491 -22.21 -2.73 -6.42
CA SER A 491 -22.36 -2.61 -7.88
C SER A 491 -22.29 -1.15 -8.37
N ARG A 492 -22.96 -0.24 -7.66
CA ARG A 492 -22.93 1.20 -7.94
C ARG A 492 -21.51 1.76 -7.77
N MET A 493 -20.89 1.45 -6.63
CA MET A 493 -19.61 2.03 -6.25
C MET A 493 -18.45 1.51 -7.10
N ALA A 494 -18.48 0.25 -7.53
CA ALA A 494 -17.46 -0.33 -8.42
C ALA A 494 -17.41 0.36 -9.80
N ARG A 495 -18.52 0.96 -10.24
CA ARG A 495 -18.64 1.68 -11.52
C ARG A 495 -18.43 3.19 -11.40
N ASP A 496 -18.33 3.70 -10.18
CA ASP A 496 -18.07 5.12 -9.94
C ASP A 496 -16.60 5.47 -10.22
N PRO A 497 -16.29 6.66 -10.78
CA PRO A 497 -14.91 7.11 -10.95
C PRO A 497 -14.04 7.04 -9.69
N LYS A 498 -14.64 7.14 -8.50
CA LYS A 498 -13.96 6.96 -7.21
C LYS A 498 -13.42 5.55 -6.99
N ALA A 499 -13.90 4.54 -7.71
CA ALA A 499 -13.35 3.17 -7.68
C ALA A 499 -11.89 3.09 -8.11
N ARG A 500 -11.35 4.14 -8.75
CA ARG A 500 -9.90 4.35 -8.89
C ARG A 500 -9.17 4.22 -7.56
N GLY A 501 -9.78 4.64 -6.45
CA GLY A 501 -9.25 4.45 -5.10
C GLY A 501 -9.02 2.99 -4.75
N PHE A 502 -9.87 2.06 -5.20
CA PHE A 502 -9.64 0.62 -5.05
C PHE A 502 -8.51 0.12 -5.95
N VAL A 503 -8.44 0.57 -7.21
CA VAL A 503 -7.37 0.14 -8.13
C VAL A 503 -5.99 0.61 -7.64
N ASP A 504 -5.85 1.90 -7.33
CA ASP A 504 -4.62 2.47 -6.77
C ASP A 504 -4.36 1.93 -5.34
N GLY A 505 -5.44 1.71 -4.59
CA GLY A 505 -5.53 1.18 -3.23
C GLY A 505 -5.01 -0.24 -3.08
N TYR A 506 -5.85 -1.18 -3.49
CA TYR A 506 -5.66 -2.61 -3.39
C TYR A 506 -4.62 -3.11 -4.39
N ALA A 507 -4.86 -2.94 -5.69
CA ALA A 507 -4.02 -3.58 -6.70
C ALA A 507 -2.64 -2.93 -6.81
N GLY A 508 -2.53 -1.62 -6.61
CA GLY A 508 -1.25 -0.94 -6.53
C GLY A 508 -0.31 -1.53 -5.46
N GLN A 509 -0.88 -2.02 -4.36
CA GLN A 509 -0.14 -2.63 -3.26
C GLN A 509 0.07 -4.13 -3.46
N TRP A 510 -1.01 -4.86 -3.78
CA TRP A 510 -0.97 -6.30 -4.06
C TRP A 510 0.04 -6.64 -5.17
N LEU A 511 0.10 -5.82 -6.22
CA LEU A 511 1.01 -6.02 -7.35
C LEU A 511 2.36 -5.31 -7.16
N GLY A 512 2.53 -4.53 -6.09
CA GLY A 512 3.75 -3.75 -5.81
C GLY A 512 3.99 -2.56 -6.73
N THR A 513 3.05 -2.21 -7.61
CA THR A 513 3.24 -1.17 -8.65
C THR A 513 3.28 0.25 -8.10
N ARG A 514 2.93 0.48 -6.83
CA ARG A 514 3.17 1.76 -6.16
C ARG A 514 4.65 2.11 -6.03
N ALA A 515 5.53 1.11 -5.95
CA ALA A 515 6.98 1.30 -5.85
C ALA A 515 7.62 1.77 -7.17
N LEU A 516 6.84 1.96 -8.24
CA LEU A 516 7.34 2.40 -9.54
C LEU A 516 7.93 3.83 -9.50
N ASP A 517 7.55 4.64 -8.51
CA ASP A 517 8.16 5.96 -8.28
C ASP A 517 9.53 5.86 -7.59
N ASP A 518 9.81 4.75 -6.91
CA ASP A 518 11.02 4.53 -6.11
C ASP A 518 12.12 3.75 -6.86
N VAL A 519 11.79 3.17 -8.02
CA VAL A 519 12.78 2.46 -8.85
C VAL A 519 13.62 3.45 -9.66
N ASN A 520 14.92 3.16 -9.73
CA ASN A 520 15.87 3.96 -10.50
C ASN A 520 16.72 3.08 -11.43
N PRO A 521 16.16 2.54 -12.54
CA PRO A 521 16.91 1.88 -13.59
C PRO A 521 18.11 2.72 -14.08
N ASP A 522 19.24 2.05 -14.31
CA ASP A 522 20.44 2.69 -14.79
C ASP A 522 20.26 3.18 -16.22
N TYR A 523 20.23 4.51 -16.39
CA TYR A 523 19.98 5.15 -17.69
C TYR A 523 21.00 4.76 -18.77
N ALA A 524 22.24 4.42 -18.41
CA ALA A 524 23.23 3.98 -19.39
C ALA A 524 22.91 2.60 -20.00
N LEU A 525 22.21 1.76 -19.24
CA LEU A 525 21.75 0.44 -19.68
C LEU A 525 20.33 0.50 -20.26
N PHE A 526 19.49 1.37 -19.72
CA PHE A 526 18.06 1.47 -20.04
C PHE A 526 17.68 2.91 -20.46
N PRO A 527 18.20 3.43 -21.59
CA PRO A 527 17.99 4.82 -22.00
C PRO A 527 16.53 5.15 -22.36
N ALA A 528 15.70 4.12 -22.56
CA ALA A 528 14.27 4.29 -22.78
C ALA A 528 13.47 4.54 -21.50
N TRP A 529 14.09 4.45 -20.32
CA TRP A 529 13.43 4.73 -19.04
C TRP A 529 13.29 6.24 -18.81
N ASP A 530 12.06 6.72 -18.76
CA ASP A 530 11.68 8.09 -18.47
C ASP A 530 10.31 8.14 -17.76
N ASP A 531 9.88 9.33 -17.34
CA ASP A 531 8.60 9.49 -16.64
C ASP A 531 7.39 9.21 -17.55
N GLU A 532 7.51 9.40 -18.87
CA GLU A 532 6.42 9.10 -19.80
C GLU A 532 6.15 7.60 -19.90
N LEU A 533 7.21 6.79 -20.00
CA LEU A 533 7.12 5.34 -20.00
C LEU A 533 6.58 4.82 -18.66
N LYS A 534 7.06 5.39 -17.55
CA LYS A 534 6.59 5.06 -16.20
C LYS A 534 5.08 5.26 -16.07
N GLU A 535 4.59 6.42 -16.48
CA GLU A 535 3.16 6.73 -16.42
C GLU A 535 2.33 5.86 -17.39
N ALA A 536 2.87 5.55 -18.57
CA ALA A 536 2.21 4.64 -19.50
C ALA A 536 2.06 3.21 -18.93
N MET A 537 3.10 2.67 -18.30
CA MET A 537 3.06 1.37 -17.61
C MET A 537 2.07 1.35 -16.43
N ARG A 538 2.03 2.44 -15.65
CA ARG A 538 1.07 2.60 -14.54
C ARG A 538 -0.36 2.60 -15.08
N ALA A 539 -0.61 3.38 -16.14
CA ALA A 539 -1.92 3.49 -16.75
C ALA A 539 -2.40 2.17 -17.39
N GLU A 540 -1.51 1.41 -18.04
CA GLU A 540 -1.81 0.06 -18.54
C GLU A 540 -2.39 -0.82 -17.43
N THR A 541 -1.67 -0.91 -16.31
CA THR A 541 -2.02 -1.83 -15.21
C THR A 541 -3.30 -1.42 -14.50
N HIS A 542 -3.46 -0.10 -14.30
CA HIS A 542 -4.66 0.45 -13.71
C HIS A 542 -5.90 0.16 -14.56
N LEU A 543 -5.85 0.48 -15.86
CA LEU A 543 -6.98 0.26 -16.76
C LEU A 543 -7.28 -1.22 -16.96
N PHE A 544 -6.23 -2.06 -17.00
CA PHE A 544 -6.39 -3.51 -17.10
C PHE A 544 -7.17 -4.09 -15.92
N LEU A 545 -6.86 -3.71 -14.68
CA LEU A 545 -7.65 -4.14 -13.52
C LEU A 545 -9.05 -3.51 -13.51
N GLN A 546 -9.16 -2.24 -13.88
CA GLN A 546 -10.45 -1.54 -13.93
C GLN A 546 -11.44 -2.22 -14.88
N GLU A 547 -10.98 -2.81 -15.99
CA GLU A 547 -11.80 -3.64 -16.87
C GLU A 547 -12.46 -4.79 -16.09
N PHE A 548 -11.71 -5.54 -15.28
CA PHE A 548 -12.26 -6.63 -14.48
C PHE A 548 -13.20 -6.18 -13.36
N LEU A 549 -13.01 -4.96 -12.83
CA LEU A 549 -13.88 -4.40 -11.81
C LEU A 549 -15.24 -3.96 -12.37
N THR A 550 -15.25 -3.46 -13.60
CA THR A 550 -16.44 -2.84 -14.21
C THR A 550 -17.21 -3.78 -15.14
N THR A 551 -16.59 -4.88 -15.55
CA THR A 551 -17.18 -5.91 -16.40
C THR A 551 -17.44 -7.22 -15.63
N ASN A 552 -18.27 -8.10 -16.19
CA ASN A 552 -18.50 -9.44 -15.65
C ASN A 552 -17.50 -10.47 -16.22
N ALA A 553 -16.27 -10.05 -16.52
CA ALA A 553 -15.23 -10.96 -17.00
C ALA A 553 -14.77 -11.89 -15.87
N ASP A 554 -14.38 -13.11 -16.23
CA ASP A 554 -13.74 -14.05 -15.30
C ASP A 554 -12.38 -13.46 -14.87
N PHE A 555 -12.27 -13.14 -13.58
CA PHE A 555 -11.10 -12.50 -13.01
C PHE A 555 -9.86 -13.39 -13.05
N LEU A 556 -9.99 -14.72 -13.19
CA LEU A 556 -8.81 -15.56 -13.41
C LEU A 556 -8.16 -15.32 -14.78
N SER A 557 -8.87 -14.71 -15.73
CA SER A 557 -8.28 -14.27 -17.00
C SER A 557 -7.32 -13.09 -16.82
N PHE A 558 -7.25 -12.47 -15.63
CA PHE A 558 -6.25 -11.46 -15.28
C PHE A 558 -4.81 -11.95 -15.49
N PHE A 559 -4.58 -13.26 -15.38
CA PHE A 559 -3.25 -13.86 -15.54
C PHE A 559 -2.85 -14.09 -17.00
N ASP A 560 -3.79 -14.42 -17.90
CA ASP A 560 -3.48 -14.85 -19.26
C ASP A 560 -4.25 -14.09 -20.37
N ALA A 561 -4.91 -12.98 -20.03
CA ALA A 561 -5.72 -12.19 -20.96
C ALA A 561 -5.01 -11.93 -22.30
N ASP A 562 -5.79 -11.97 -23.38
CA ASP A 562 -5.38 -11.67 -24.75
C ASP A 562 -5.65 -10.21 -25.13
N PHE A 563 -5.63 -9.30 -24.14
CA PHE A 563 -5.75 -7.87 -24.35
C PHE A 563 -4.93 -7.10 -23.31
N THR A 564 -4.62 -5.85 -23.61
CA THR A 564 -4.07 -4.89 -22.65
C THR A 564 -4.47 -3.46 -23.04
N TYR A 565 -3.99 -2.45 -22.31
CA TYR A 565 -4.17 -1.03 -22.63
C TYR A 565 -2.84 -0.39 -23.03
N LEU A 566 -2.77 0.16 -24.25
CA LEU A 566 -1.54 0.76 -24.79
C LEU A 566 -1.81 2.18 -25.28
N ASN A 567 -0.85 3.06 -25.06
CA ASN A 567 -0.64 4.25 -25.88
C ASN A 567 0.57 4.02 -26.80
N ASP A 568 0.86 4.97 -27.69
CA ASP A 568 1.97 4.85 -28.65
C ASP A 568 3.32 4.67 -27.96
N ARG A 569 3.56 5.37 -26.84
CA ARG A 569 4.79 5.28 -26.06
C ARG A 569 5.05 3.86 -25.54
N LEU A 570 4.04 3.23 -24.94
CA LEU A 570 4.15 1.89 -24.39
C LEU A 570 4.17 0.82 -25.48
N ALA A 571 3.39 0.99 -26.54
CA ALA A 571 3.41 0.08 -27.68
C ALA A 571 4.80 0.03 -28.33
N GLN A 572 5.46 1.19 -28.49
CA GLN A 572 6.84 1.27 -28.96
C GLN A 572 7.81 0.51 -28.04
N HIS A 573 7.69 0.72 -26.72
CA HIS A 573 8.52 0.03 -25.72
C HIS A 573 8.33 -1.50 -25.76
N TYR A 574 7.10 -1.96 -25.97
CA TYR A 574 6.78 -3.38 -26.06
C TYR A 574 7.04 -4.01 -27.42
N GLY A 575 7.38 -3.22 -28.45
CA GLY A 575 7.54 -3.71 -29.81
C GLY A 575 6.22 -4.15 -30.47
N LEU A 576 5.11 -3.54 -30.06
CA LEU A 576 3.77 -3.82 -30.60
C LEU A 576 3.34 -2.76 -31.62
N PRO A 577 2.36 -3.05 -32.49
CA PRO A 577 1.79 -2.06 -33.39
C PRO A 577 1.27 -0.83 -32.62
N LEU A 578 1.57 0.36 -33.13
CA LEU A 578 1.14 1.62 -32.50
C LEU A 578 -0.39 1.78 -32.63
N PRO A 579 -1.12 2.04 -31.53
CA PRO A 579 -2.57 2.29 -31.59
C PRO A 579 -2.93 3.65 -32.21
N GLY A 580 -1.97 4.56 -32.38
CA GLY A 580 -2.19 5.92 -32.88
C GLY A 580 -2.80 6.85 -31.82
N SER A 581 -2.47 6.64 -30.54
CA SER A 581 -3.08 7.38 -29.42
C SER A 581 -2.06 7.72 -28.34
N ALA A 582 -2.10 8.97 -27.86
CA ALA A 582 -1.30 9.43 -26.71
C ALA A 582 -1.87 8.91 -25.37
N THR A 583 -3.19 8.69 -25.30
CA THR A 583 -3.85 8.08 -24.14
C THR A 583 -4.01 6.58 -24.33
N PRO A 584 -3.94 5.75 -23.28
CA PRO A 584 -4.09 4.32 -23.43
C PRO A 584 -5.47 3.92 -23.98
N VAL A 585 -5.48 2.98 -24.92
CA VAL A 585 -6.68 2.36 -25.47
C VAL A 585 -6.59 0.84 -25.36
N ARG A 586 -7.73 0.16 -25.28
CA ARG A 586 -7.78 -1.30 -25.21
C ARG A 586 -7.34 -1.90 -26.56
N VAL A 587 -6.32 -2.77 -26.52
CA VAL A 587 -5.73 -3.43 -27.69
C VAL A 587 -5.80 -4.94 -27.52
N ALA A 588 -6.21 -5.66 -28.56
CA ALA A 588 -6.15 -7.11 -28.60
C ALA A 588 -4.69 -7.58 -28.84
N LEU A 589 -4.27 -8.59 -28.10
CA LEU A 589 -2.94 -9.20 -28.17
C LEU A 589 -3.02 -10.52 -28.94
N PRO A 590 -1.97 -10.91 -29.68
CA PRO A 590 -1.92 -12.22 -30.32
C PRO A 590 -1.96 -13.35 -29.28
N ALA A 591 -2.74 -14.41 -29.55
CA ALA A 591 -2.93 -15.53 -28.61
C ALA A 591 -1.61 -16.21 -28.17
N HIS A 592 -0.62 -16.26 -29.05
CA HIS A 592 0.74 -16.79 -28.80
C HIS A 592 1.81 -15.68 -28.82
N GLY A 593 1.40 -14.45 -28.49
CA GLY A 593 2.29 -13.30 -28.44
C GLY A 593 3.16 -13.28 -27.17
N GLN A 594 4.14 -12.38 -27.19
CA GLN A 594 5.06 -12.10 -26.08
C GLN A 594 4.40 -11.35 -24.91
N ARG A 595 3.11 -11.01 -25.00
CA ARG A 595 2.39 -10.21 -24.02
C ARG A 595 1.03 -10.83 -23.78
N GLY A 596 0.55 -10.69 -22.56
CA GLY A 596 -0.82 -11.00 -22.18
C GLY A 596 -0.91 -11.40 -20.72
N GLY A 597 -1.83 -10.75 -20.02
CA GLY A 597 -2.02 -10.87 -18.57
C GLY A 597 -0.89 -10.24 -17.74
N ILE A 598 -1.14 -10.20 -16.43
CA ILE A 598 -0.41 -9.33 -15.48
C ILE A 598 1.10 -9.64 -15.38
N PHE A 599 1.50 -10.90 -15.57
CA PHE A 599 2.91 -11.32 -15.50
C PHE A 599 3.79 -10.65 -16.57
N THR A 600 3.17 -10.05 -17.59
CA THR A 600 3.86 -9.43 -18.73
C THR A 600 3.85 -7.89 -18.69
N HIS A 601 3.26 -7.28 -17.66
CA HIS A 601 3.19 -5.83 -17.50
C HIS A 601 4.52 -5.24 -17.03
N GLY A 602 4.97 -4.18 -17.70
CA GLY A 602 6.22 -3.48 -17.40
C GLY A 602 6.25 -2.87 -16.00
N SER A 603 5.12 -2.39 -15.47
CA SER A 603 5.01 -1.83 -14.11
C SER A 603 5.39 -2.86 -13.03
N VAL A 604 4.95 -4.10 -13.19
CA VAL A 604 5.23 -5.21 -12.27
C VAL A 604 6.66 -5.69 -12.48
N LEU A 605 7.06 -5.95 -13.72
CA LEU A 605 8.39 -6.46 -14.04
C LEU A 605 9.52 -5.52 -13.60
N THR A 606 9.29 -4.21 -13.70
CA THR A 606 10.27 -3.18 -13.29
C THR A 606 10.43 -3.12 -11.77
N THR A 607 9.32 -3.12 -11.02
CA THR A 607 9.36 -3.09 -9.53
C THR A 607 9.98 -4.35 -8.94
N LEU A 608 9.93 -5.47 -9.67
CA LEU A 608 10.56 -6.74 -9.31
C LEU A 608 12.00 -6.88 -9.84
N SER A 609 12.63 -5.80 -10.32
CA SER A 609 14.00 -5.80 -10.85
C SER A 609 14.98 -5.03 -9.96
N GLN A 610 16.25 -4.99 -10.37
CA GLN A 610 17.30 -4.13 -9.80
C GLN A 610 17.67 -3.04 -10.80
N PRO A 611 18.33 -1.93 -10.38
CA PRO A 611 18.69 -0.83 -11.27
C PRO A 611 19.41 -1.26 -12.56
N ARG A 612 20.26 -2.29 -12.49
CA ARG A 612 21.11 -2.71 -13.61
C ARG A 612 20.71 -4.06 -14.25
N ARG A 613 19.75 -4.79 -13.66
CA ARG A 613 19.40 -6.16 -14.10
C ARG A 613 18.04 -6.64 -13.59
N THR A 614 17.56 -7.74 -14.13
CA THR A 614 16.40 -8.47 -13.60
C THR A 614 16.71 -9.09 -12.23
N SER A 615 15.67 -9.49 -11.49
CA SER A 615 15.81 -10.28 -10.27
C SER A 615 14.87 -11.48 -10.28
N VAL A 616 15.41 -12.63 -10.69
CA VAL A 616 14.71 -13.93 -10.69
C VAL A 616 14.09 -14.24 -9.32
N VAL A 617 14.84 -14.00 -8.24
CA VAL A 617 14.36 -14.25 -6.87
C VAL A 617 13.14 -13.39 -6.51
N LYS A 618 13.18 -12.07 -6.78
CA LYS A 618 12.04 -11.17 -6.52
C LYS A 618 10.81 -11.56 -7.34
N ARG A 619 11.03 -11.87 -8.63
CA ARG A 619 9.99 -12.31 -9.57
C ARG A 619 9.32 -13.61 -9.12
N GLY A 620 10.13 -14.62 -8.76
CA GLY A 620 9.67 -15.91 -8.24
C GLY A 620 8.92 -15.77 -6.91
N LYS A 621 9.49 -15.00 -5.97
CA LYS A 621 8.84 -14.74 -4.67
C LYS A 621 7.49 -14.06 -4.88
N TRP A 622 7.42 -13.03 -5.71
CA TRP A 622 6.17 -12.32 -5.96
C TRP A 622 5.10 -13.25 -6.53
N ALA A 623 5.44 -14.08 -7.52
CA ALA A 623 4.49 -15.04 -8.10
C ALA A 623 4.01 -16.09 -7.07
N LEU A 624 4.91 -16.66 -6.28
CA LEU A 624 4.53 -17.68 -5.29
C LEU A 624 3.76 -17.08 -4.10
N ASP A 625 4.26 -16.00 -3.53
CA ASP A 625 3.69 -15.38 -2.33
C ASP A 625 2.44 -14.54 -2.68
N GLN A 626 2.55 -13.56 -3.58
CA GLN A 626 1.46 -12.61 -3.82
C GLN A 626 0.32 -13.19 -4.66
N ILE A 627 0.60 -14.16 -5.55
CA ILE A 627 -0.41 -14.72 -6.47
C ILE A 627 -0.93 -16.08 -6.01
N LEU A 628 -0.08 -16.93 -5.42
CA LEU A 628 -0.46 -18.28 -4.99
C LEU A 628 -0.53 -18.43 -3.46
N CYS A 629 -0.14 -17.41 -2.69
CA CYS A 629 -0.10 -17.45 -1.24
C CYS A 629 0.75 -18.64 -0.73
N ILE A 630 1.79 -19.01 -1.46
CA ILE A 630 2.77 -19.98 -0.98
C ILE A 630 3.76 -19.21 -0.12
N ASP A 631 3.75 -19.50 1.18
CA ASP A 631 4.64 -18.86 2.14
C ASP A 631 6.10 -19.23 1.82
N ILE A 632 6.97 -18.22 1.85
CA ILE A 632 8.39 -18.35 1.54
C ILE A 632 9.14 -17.81 2.75
N ASP A 633 9.87 -18.69 3.43
CA ASP A 633 10.69 -18.33 4.58
C ASP A 633 11.65 -17.17 4.23
N PRO A 634 11.90 -16.25 5.18
CA PRO A 634 12.85 -15.17 4.97
C PRO A 634 14.24 -15.73 4.66
N PRO A 635 15.06 -15.01 3.87
CA PRO A 635 16.40 -15.46 3.56
C PRO A 635 17.25 -15.59 4.84
N PRO A 636 18.25 -16.49 4.87
CA PRO A 636 19.20 -16.57 5.96
C PRO A 636 19.89 -15.22 6.22
N ALA A 637 20.17 -14.92 7.49
CA ALA A 637 20.80 -13.66 7.86
C ALA A 637 22.18 -13.50 7.18
N GLY A 638 22.41 -12.35 6.53
CA GLY A 638 23.71 -12.00 5.93
C GLY A 638 23.91 -12.38 4.46
N VAL A 639 22.89 -12.87 3.75
CA VAL A 639 22.98 -13.35 2.35
C VAL A 639 22.39 -12.35 1.32
N GLU A 640 22.13 -11.11 1.73
CA GLU A 640 21.48 -10.10 0.88
C GLU A 640 22.37 -9.68 -0.32
N GLY A 641 21.84 -9.80 -1.54
CA GLY A 641 22.42 -9.17 -2.75
C GLY A 641 23.51 -9.95 -3.50
N MET A 642 23.86 -11.17 -3.08
CA MET A 642 25.03 -11.90 -3.60
C MET A 642 24.77 -12.76 -4.85
N LEU A 643 24.42 -12.14 -5.98
CA LEU A 643 24.53 -12.80 -7.30
C LEU A 643 25.70 -12.28 -8.15
N ASP A 644 26.34 -11.19 -7.72
CA ASP A 644 27.51 -10.62 -8.40
C ASP A 644 28.80 -11.03 -7.67
N GLU A 645 29.13 -12.31 -7.73
CA GLU A 645 30.51 -12.73 -7.47
C GLU A 645 31.39 -12.17 -8.62
N PRO A 646 32.42 -11.36 -8.34
CA PRO A 646 33.32 -10.87 -9.38
C PRO A 646 33.92 -12.04 -10.17
N GLY A 647 33.58 -12.14 -11.46
CA GLY A 647 34.09 -13.19 -12.37
C GLY A 647 33.16 -14.37 -12.64
N ALA A 648 31.88 -14.31 -12.23
CA ALA A 648 30.89 -15.31 -12.64
C ALA A 648 30.71 -15.33 -14.17
N THR A 649 30.98 -16.48 -14.79
CA THR A 649 30.83 -16.70 -16.25
C THR A 649 29.67 -17.64 -16.54
N GLY A 650 28.97 -17.44 -17.66
CA GLY A 650 27.86 -18.29 -18.11
C GLY A 650 26.51 -17.57 -18.09
N SER A 651 25.49 -18.25 -18.60
CA SER A 651 24.10 -17.79 -18.57
C SER A 651 23.63 -17.52 -17.14
N LEU A 652 22.60 -16.66 -16.98
CA LEU A 652 21.96 -16.42 -15.69
C LEU A 652 21.52 -17.74 -15.01
N ARG A 653 21.00 -18.69 -15.79
CA ARG A 653 20.61 -20.02 -15.30
C ARG A 653 21.79 -20.81 -14.75
N GLU A 654 22.92 -20.84 -15.45
CA GLU A 654 24.13 -21.52 -14.98
C GLU A 654 24.67 -20.86 -13.70
N ARG A 655 24.65 -19.53 -13.62
CA ARG A 655 25.04 -18.79 -12.41
C ARG A 655 24.15 -19.12 -11.22
N LEU A 656 22.83 -19.16 -11.41
CA LEU A 656 21.87 -19.55 -10.36
C LEU A 656 22.03 -21.03 -9.97
N ALA A 657 22.28 -21.93 -10.92
CA ALA A 657 22.54 -23.33 -10.65
C ALA A 657 23.83 -23.52 -9.82
N ALA A 658 24.88 -22.77 -10.14
CA ALA A 658 26.12 -22.75 -9.34
C ALA A 658 25.87 -22.19 -7.93
N HIS A 659 25.07 -21.13 -7.80
CA HIS A 659 24.70 -20.55 -6.50
C HIS A 659 23.93 -21.54 -5.61
N ARG A 660 22.99 -22.30 -6.20
CA ARG A 660 22.22 -23.36 -5.53
C ARG A 660 23.02 -24.60 -5.16
N ALA A 661 24.30 -24.71 -5.56
CA ALA A 661 25.14 -25.80 -5.09
C ALA A 661 25.37 -25.75 -3.56
N ASN A 662 25.15 -24.59 -2.92
CA ASN A 662 25.09 -24.48 -1.47
C ASN A 662 23.71 -24.93 -0.94
N PRO A 663 23.62 -25.96 -0.09
CA PRO A 663 22.36 -26.44 0.48
C PRO A 663 21.54 -25.37 1.22
N GLU A 664 22.19 -24.40 1.86
CA GLU A 664 21.52 -23.29 2.57
C GLU A 664 20.82 -22.32 1.60
N CYS A 665 21.36 -22.15 0.39
CA CYS A 665 20.74 -21.33 -0.65
C CYS A 665 19.66 -22.12 -1.41
N ALA A 666 19.89 -23.41 -1.65
CA ALA A 666 18.98 -24.28 -2.38
C ALA A 666 17.59 -24.36 -1.73
N SER A 667 17.50 -24.33 -0.40
CA SER A 667 16.23 -24.50 0.34
C SER A 667 15.14 -23.52 -0.09
N CYS A 668 15.49 -22.29 -0.47
CA CYS A 668 14.54 -21.31 -0.99
C CYS A 668 14.59 -21.20 -2.52
N HIS A 669 15.80 -21.22 -3.09
CA HIS A 669 15.99 -20.99 -4.52
C HIS A 669 15.48 -22.13 -5.42
N ASP A 670 15.37 -23.36 -4.91
CA ASP A 670 14.78 -24.48 -5.66
C ASP A 670 13.31 -24.24 -6.02
N TYR A 671 12.62 -23.38 -5.28
CA TYR A 671 11.23 -23.00 -5.55
C TYR A 671 11.15 -21.64 -6.27
N LEU A 672 12.00 -20.68 -5.90
CA LEU A 672 11.94 -19.32 -6.41
C LEU A 672 12.50 -19.20 -7.83
N ASP A 673 13.68 -19.78 -8.08
CA ASP A 673 14.40 -19.59 -9.33
C ASP A 673 13.62 -20.14 -10.54
N PRO A 674 13.06 -21.36 -10.50
CA PRO A 674 12.29 -21.89 -11.64
C PRO A 674 11.14 -20.99 -12.05
N ILE A 675 10.42 -20.40 -11.08
CA ILE A 675 9.31 -19.49 -11.34
C ILE A 675 9.81 -18.16 -11.91
N GLY A 676 10.83 -17.57 -11.28
CA GLY A 676 11.38 -16.29 -11.73
C GLY A 676 12.00 -16.35 -13.13
N LEU A 677 12.65 -17.48 -13.47
CA LEU A 677 13.23 -17.73 -14.80
C LEU A 677 12.17 -17.66 -15.92
N GLY A 678 10.91 -18.01 -15.63
CA GLY A 678 9.79 -17.87 -16.55
C GLY A 678 9.56 -16.46 -17.08
N LEU A 679 10.05 -15.45 -16.38
CA LEU A 679 9.90 -14.05 -16.74
C LEU A 679 11.16 -13.46 -17.40
N GLU A 680 12.21 -14.24 -17.62
CA GLU A 680 13.51 -13.69 -18.05
C GLU A 680 13.57 -13.24 -19.51
N HIS A 681 12.55 -13.53 -20.31
CA HIS A 681 12.37 -12.85 -21.60
C HIS A 681 12.04 -11.36 -21.48
N TYR A 682 11.79 -10.86 -20.27
CA TYR A 682 11.62 -9.42 -20.03
C TYR A 682 12.80 -8.86 -19.24
N ASP A 683 13.40 -7.79 -19.76
CA ASP A 683 14.51 -7.08 -19.12
C ASP A 683 14.08 -6.33 -17.83
N ALA A 684 15.00 -5.54 -17.27
CA ALA A 684 14.77 -4.83 -16.01
C ALA A 684 13.69 -3.74 -16.08
N ILE A 685 13.36 -3.25 -17.28
CA ILE A 685 12.26 -2.29 -17.52
C ILE A 685 11.10 -2.94 -18.30
N GLY A 686 11.03 -4.27 -18.30
CA GLY A 686 9.95 -5.03 -18.91
C GLY A 686 9.96 -5.08 -20.45
N ALA A 687 11.02 -4.66 -21.13
CA ALA A 687 11.15 -4.82 -22.58
C ALA A 687 11.45 -6.27 -22.95
N TRP A 688 11.01 -6.73 -24.13
CA TRP A 688 11.26 -8.10 -24.57
C TRP A 688 12.72 -8.29 -25.01
N ARG A 689 13.29 -9.46 -24.68
CA ARG A 689 14.64 -9.87 -25.07
C ARG A 689 14.74 -11.37 -25.36
N THR A 690 15.64 -11.72 -26.28
CA THR A 690 16.02 -13.11 -26.58
C THR A 690 17.43 -13.44 -26.10
N LEU A 691 18.24 -12.43 -25.82
CA LEU A 691 19.61 -12.56 -25.31
C LEU A 691 19.75 -11.78 -23.98
N ASP A 692 20.52 -12.35 -23.05
CA ASP A 692 21.02 -11.72 -21.83
C ASP A 692 22.55 -11.71 -21.87
N GLU A 693 23.17 -10.54 -21.85
CA GLU A 693 24.64 -10.40 -21.95
C GLU A 693 25.26 -11.19 -23.13
N GLY A 694 24.52 -11.32 -24.24
CA GLY A 694 24.94 -12.05 -25.45
C GLY A 694 24.65 -13.56 -25.42
N VAL A 695 24.07 -14.09 -24.34
CA VAL A 695 23.69 -15.50 -24.19
C VAL A 695 22.19 -15.67 -24.39
N ALA A 696 21.75 -16.75 -25.04
CA ALA A 696 20.32 -17.01 -25.23
C ALA A 696 19.59 -17.16 -23.89
N VAL A 697 18.43 -16.51 -23.77
CA VAL A 697 17.57 -16.65 -22.60
C VAL A 697 16.91 -18.03 -22.62
N ASP A 698 17.03 -18.74 -21.50
CA ASP A 698 16.27 -19.95 -21.20
C ASP A 698 15.23 -19.60 -20.14
N ALA A 699 13.96 -19.51 -20.54
CA ALA A 699 12.84 -19.17 -19.68
C ALA A 699 12.02 -20.40 -19.22
N THR A 700 12.60 -21.61 -19.30
CA THR A 700 11.93 -22.83 -18.86
C THR A 700 11.90 -22.94 -17.33
N GLY A 701 10.80 -23.41 -16.77
CA GLY A 701 10.65 -23.56 -15.32
C GLY A 701 9.64 -24.61 -14.94
N SER A 702 9.48 -24.80 -13.64
CA SER A 702 8.51 -25.75 -13.07
C SER A 702 7.95 -25.26 -11.75
N PHE A 703 6.67 -25.55 -11.51
CA PHE A 703 6.04 -25.38 -10.21
C PHE A 703 6.44 -26.49 -9.22
N PRO A 704 6.27 -26.28 -7.90
CA PRO A 704 6.60 -27.28 -6.88
C PRO A 704 5.86 -28.63 -7.04
N ASP A 705 4.74 -28.63 -7.76
CA ASP A 705 3.96 -29.83 -8.07
C ASP A 705 4.41 -30.58 -9.34
N GLY A 706 5.47 -30.10 -10.00
CA GLY A 706 6.09 -30.72 -11.16
C GLY A 706 5.54 -30.26 -12.52
N ARG A 707 4.53 -29.39 -12.59
CA ARG A 707 4.08 -28.81 -13.86
C ARG A 707 5.17 -27.89 -14.44
N SER A 708 5.61 -28.16 -15.66
CA SER A 708 6.62 -27.37 -16.38
C SER A 708 5.99 -26.33 -17.30
N PHE A 709 6.73 -25.26 -17.59
CA PHE A 709 6.37 -24.22 -18.55
C PHE A 709 7.60 -23.68 -19.28
N ASP A 710 7.36 -23.04 -20.43
CA ASP A 710 8.32 -22.19 -21.12
C ASP A 710 7.79 -20.75 -21.21
N GLY A 711 8.39 -19.85 -20.43
CA GLY A 711 8.04 -18.44 -20.41
C GLY A 711 6.73 -18.07 -19.68
N ALA A 712 6.46 -16.77 -19.64
CA ALA A 712 5.43 -16.18 -18.80
C ALA A 712 3.99 -16.58 -19.18
N ARG A 713 3.71 -16.82 -20.47
CA ARG A 713 2.36 -17.15 -20.95
C ARG A 713 1.93 -18.55 -20.49
N GLU A 714 2.81 -19.54 -20.62
CA GLU A 714 2.55 -20.89 -20.14
C GLU A 714 2.49 -20.93 -18.61
N MET A 715 3.41 -20.21 -17.93
CA MET A 715 3.37 -20.05 -16.48
C MET A 715 2.04 -19.46 -16.00
N ALA A 716 1.55 -18.40 -16.65
CA ALA A 716 0.27 -17.78 -16.33
C ALA A 716 -0.92 -18.73 -16.53
N ALA A 717 -0.90 -19.55 -17.58
CA ALA A 717 -1.94 -20.56 -17.81
C ALA A 717 -1.98 -21.60 -16.68
N ILE A 718 -0.82 -22.00 -16.15
CA ILE A 718 -0.71 -22.90 -15.00
C ILE A 718 -1.29 -22.24 -13.74
N VAL A 719 -0.94 -20.98 -13.47
CA VAL A 719 -1.48 -20.20 -12.34
C VAL A 719 -3.00 -20.07 -12.42
N LYS A 720 -3.53 -19.74 -13.60
CA LYS A 720 -4.97 -19.66 -13.85
C LYS A 720 -5.71 -20.98 -13.58
N ALA A 721 -5.07 -22.10 -13.91
CA ALA A 721 -5.63 -23.44 -13.71
C ALA A 721 -5.44 -23.97 -12.27
N ASP A 722 -4.66 -23.30 -11.44
CA ASP A 722 -4.38 -23.72 -10.07
C ASP A 722 -5.60 -23.55 -9.16
N LEU A 723 -5.89 -24.59 -8.37
CA LEU A 723 -7.04 -24.61 -7.45
C LEU A 723 -6.88 -23.65 -6.27
N ASN A 724 -5.65 -23.26 -5.92
CA ASN A 724 -5.36 -22.32 -4.84
C ASN A 724 -5.49 -20.86 -5.27
N THR A 725 -5.34 -20.56 -6.58
CA THR A 725 -5.39 -19.16 -7.08
C THR A 725 -6.66 -18.42 -6.66
N PRO A 726 -7.88 -18.97 -6.83
CA PRO A 726 -9.09 -18.29 -6.37
C PRO A 726 -9.09 -17.98 -4.86
N ARG A 727 -8.55 -18.90 -4.06
CA ARG A 727 -8.49 -18.74 -2.60
C ARG A 727 -7.48 -17.67 -2.21
N CYS A 728 -6.31 -17.63 -2.85
CA CYS A 728 -5.32 -16.59 -2.59
C CYS A 728 -5.83 -15.19 -2.98
N LEU A 729 -6.54 -15.08 -4.10
CA LEU A 729 -7.19 -13.81 -4.48
C LEU A 729 -8.19 -13.35 -3.41
N ALA A 730 -8.98 -14.28 -2.86
CA ALA A 730 -9.89 -13.99 -1.77
C ALA A 730 -9.16 -13.58 -0.48
N GLU A 731 -8.07 -14.27 -0.13
CA GLU A 731 -7.23 -13.99 1.05
C GLU A 731 -6.66 -12.56 0.99
N ARG A 732 -5.98 -12.22 -0.12
CA ARG A 732 -5.36 -10.90 -0.31
C ARG A 732 -6.39 -9.78 -0.28
N MET A 733 -7.56 -9.98 -0.90
CA MET A 733 -8.61 -8.97 -0.91
C MET A 733 -9.30 -8.84 0.45
N ALA A 734 -9.53 -9.94 1.18
CA ALA A 734 -10.11 -9.91 2.50
C ALA A 734 -9.20 -9.18 3.50
N ILE A 735 -7.88 -9.42 3.46
CA ILE A 735 -6.89 -8.69 4.26
C ILE A 735 -7.01 -7.17 4.02
N TYR A 736 -7.05 -6.74 2.75
CA TYR A 736 -7.18 -5.33 2.42
C TYR A 736 -8.53 -4.73 2.87
N ALA A 737 -9.63 -5.44 2.63
CA ALA A 737 -10.98 -5.01 2.96
C ALA A 737 -11.18 -4.83 4.48
N LEU A 738 -10.67 -5.80 5.26
CA LEU A 738 -10.77 -5.80 6.72
C LEU A 738 -9.71 -4.89 7.37
N GLY A 739 -8.56 -4.70 6.71
CA GLY A 739 -7.45 -3.91 7.25
C GLY A 739 -6.73 -4.60 8.40
N ARG A 740 -6.70 -5.94 8.41
CA ARG A 740 -5.99 -6.77 9.39
C ARG A 740 -5.50 -8.06 8.75
N GLY A 741 -4.53 -8.71 9.40
CA GLY A 741 -4.19 -10.09 9.07
C GLY A 741 -5.35 -11.03 9.34
N LEU A 742 -5.40 -12.14 8.60
CA LEU A 742 -6.37 -13.21 8.84
C LEU A 742 -5.77 -14.22 9.83
N GLY A 743 -6.59 -14.65 10.79
CA GLY A 743 -6.26 -15.67 11.78
C GLY A 743 -6.93 -17.01 11.48
N ALA A 744 -6.76 -17.96 12.40
CA ALA A 744 -7.40 -19.28 12.32
C ALA A 744 -8.94 -19.20 12.19
N ASP A 745 -9.55 -18.24 12.88
CA ASP A 745 -11.00 -18.08 12.91
C ASP A 745 -11.58 -17.54 11.59
N ASP A 746 -10.75 -16.94 10.74
CA ASP A 746 -11.16 -16.43 9.43
C ASP A 746 -11.24 -17.53 8.37
N GLU A 747 -10.63 -18.70 8.61
CA GLU A 747 -10.53 -19.78 7.61
C GLU A 747 -11.90 -20.26 7.08
N PRO A 748 -12.90 -20.54 7.93
CA PRO A 748 -14.24 -20.91 7.45
C PRO A 748 -14.91 -19.80 6.62
N HIS A 749 -14.69 -18.54 6.99
CA HIS A 749 -15.22 -17.40 6.26
C HIS A 749 -14.53 -17.23 4.90
N LEU A 750 -13.22 -17.43 4.83
CA LEU A 750 -12.44 -17.36 3.61
C LEU A 750 -12.81 -18.49 2.63
N ASP A 751 -13.06 -19.69 3.14
CA ASP A 751 -13.56 -20.80 2.32
C ASP A 751 -14.96 -20.48 1.76
N ALA A 752 -15.86 -19.90 2.57
CA ALA A 752 -17.18 -19.47 2.12
C ALA A 752 -17.12 -18.35 1.07
N ILE A 753 -16.24 -17.36 1.27
CA ILE A 753 -15.98 -16.27 0.30
C ILE A 753 -15.47 -16.86 -1.01
N THR A 754 -14.50 -17.79 -0.94
CA THR A 754 -13.91 -18.43 -2.12
C THR A 754 -14.95 -19.25 -2.89
N ALA A 755 -15.77 -20.03 -2.19
CA ALA A 755 -16.86 -20.80 -2.79
C ALA A 755 -17.90 -19.88 -3.46
N ALA A 756 -18.28 -18.78 -2.82
CA ALA A 756 -19.19 -17.80 -3.38
C ALA A 756 -18.60 -17.11 -4.62
N PHE A 757 -17.33 -16.73 -4.58
CA PHE A 757 -16.60 -16.18 -5.73
C PHE A 757 -16.61 -17.14 -6.92
N GLN A 758 -16.29 -18.42 -6.68
CA GLN A 758 -16.28 -19.47 -7.70
C GLN A 758 -17.68 -19.74 -8.27
N ALA A 759 -18.70 -19.82 -7.42
CA ALA A 759 -20.08 -20.11 -7.84
C ALA A 759 -20.70 -18.97 -8.66
N ASN A 760 -20.26 -17.73 -8.45
CA ASN A 760 -20.81 -16.53 -9.11
C ASN A 760 -19.89 -16.03 -10.23
N GLY A 761 -19.48 -16.94 -11.12
CA GLY A 761 -18.79 -16.61 -12.38
C GLY A 761 -17.35 -16.09 -12.23
N ARG A 762 -16.76 -16.13 -11.02
CA ARG A 762 -15.40 -15.64 -10.73
C ARG A 762 -15.16 -14.20 -11.15
N THR A 763 -16.17 -13.34 -11.11
CA THR A 763 -16.01 -11.91 -11.40
C THR A 763 -15.37 -11.18 -10.22
N LEU A 764 -14.65 -10.08 -10.48
CA LEU A 764 -14.08 -9.28 -9.39
C LEU A 764 -15.18 -8.66 -8.51
N GLU A 765 -16.29 -8.24 -9.11
CA GLU A 765 -17.48 -7.74 -8.40
C GLU A 765 -18.07 -8.81 -7.48
N SER A 766 -18.12 -10.09 -7.89
CA SER A 766 -18.62 -11.17 -7.03
C SER A 766 -17.70 -11.53 -5.87
N LEU A 767 -16.38 -11.38 -6.03
CA LEU A 767 -15.44 -11.51 -4.91
C LEU A 767 -15.63 -10.39 -3.88
N VAL A 768 -15.70 -9.14 -4.34
CA VAL A 768 -15.99 -7.97 -3.51
C VAL A 768 -17.33 -8.16 -2.77
N ALA A 769 -18.37 -8.59 -3.48
CA ALA A 769 -19.67 -8.83 -2.88
C ALA A 769 -19.63 -9.96 -1.84
N ALA A 770 -18.91 -11.05 -2.10
CA ALA A 770 -18.75 -12.14 -1.14
C ALA A 770 -18.08 -11.68 0.16
N ILE A 771 -17.02 -10.86 0.06
CA ILE A 771 -16.33 -10.29 1.22
C ILE A 771 -17.26 -9.34 1.99
N VAL A 772 -17.92 -8.41 1.30
CA VAL A 772 -18.79 -7.42 1.95
C VAL A 772 -20.00 -8.06 2.64
N GLN A 773 -20.47 -9.22 2.16
CA GLN A 773 -21.55 -9.98 2.79
C GLN A 773 -21.10 -10.86 3.95
N SER A 774 -19.78 -11.09 4.08
CA SER A 774 -19.21 -11.99 5.09
C SER A 774 -19.37 -11.45 6.51
N GLU A 775 -19.32 -12.37 7.47
CA GLU A 775 -19.41 -12.05 8.89
C GLU A 775 -18.25 -11.15 9.35
N PRO A 776 -16.97 -11.41 9.01
CA PRO A 776 -15.86 -10.53 9.39
C PRO A 776 -16.02 -9.07 8.93
N PHE A 777 -16.70 -8.85 7.79
CA PHE A 777 -16.91 -7.51 7.27
C PHE A 777 -18.07 -6.78 7.96
N ARG A 778 -19.11 -7.49 8.39
CA ARG A 778 -20.39 -6.92 8.88
C ARG A 778 -20.56 -6.97 10.39
N MET A 779 -19.81 -7.83 11.05
CA MET A 779 -19.88 -8.08 12.49
C MET A 779 -18.55 -7.73 13.14
N ARG A 780 -18.57 -7.68 14.47
CA ARG A 780 -17.41 -7.45 15.33
C ARG A 780 -17.61 -8.13 16.69
N ARG A 781 -16.53 -8.21 17.45
CA ARG A 781 -16.55 -8.44 18.90
C ARG A 781 -15.45 -7.61 19.58
N GLY A 782 -15.55 -7.50 20.91
CA GLY A 782 -14.51 -6.93 21.76
C GLY A 782 -13.38 -7.92 22.08
N ASP A 783 -12.47 -7.47 22.95
CA ASP A 783 -11.35 -8.26 23.46
C ASP A 783 -11.44 -8.40 25.00
N PRO A 784 -11.60 -9.61 25.55
CA PRO A 784 -11.61 -9.84 26.99
C PRO A 784 -10.26 -9.57 27.67
N GLU A 785 -9.13 -9.65 26.94
CA GLU A 785 -7.78 -9.52 27.50
C GLU A 785 -7.35 -8.06 27.73
N ASP A 786 -8.06 -7.08 27.14
CA ASP A 786 -7.87 -5.64 27.39
C ASP A 786 -8.46 -5.17 28.75
N ALA A 787 -8.52 -6.07 29.74
CA ALA A 787 -8.87 -5.76 31.12
C ALA A 787 -7.63 -5.21 31.85
N PRO A 788 -7.71 -4.04 32.51
CA PRO A 788 -6.57 -3.43 33.20
C PRO A 788 -6.04 -4.25 34.39
#